data_AF-A0A6N7I113-F1
#
_entry.id   AF-A0A6N7I113-F1
#
_cell.length_a   1.000
_cell.length_b   1.000
_cell.length_c   1.000
_cell.angle_alpha   90.00
_cell.angle_beta   90.00
_cell.angle_gamma   90.00
#
_symmetry.space_group_name_H-M   'P 1'
#
loop_
_entity.id
_entity.type
_entity.pdbx_description
1 polymer ?
#
loop_
_entity_poly.entity_id
_entity_poly.type
_entity_poly.pdbx_seq_one_letter_code
_entity_poly.pdbx_strand_id
1 'polypeptide(L)'
;MTGPTDAHAAELVLRDLVDTLIQENLSGFADRLRQGAAVEPGAERWCYVQLDRGALVFRGRHGGALQEWRLSLGPVWSTVDGSVPRVVDAAELVRLVIGDETDAAHAAGVAEELRCAAEHASTTSRGRAELDVTPRPGSLLAGERIAATRGRPFHPTARAATGWNSAELAGFGPMRPTPFGLDWVAVRRDRLRHGGGARSDRLHESLLSDDERLRLEGAMALAGVRLDEYQPLPVHPWQFERVLPDEYAEEFAAREVVPVTRDLGAFRATASLRTLLVEPESPSHVKLPLGISTLGATRLLPPRYLDNGERAQRTVATLLERDEALAERVAQCDERDWCGWRGPSDVDEFDDRPGQLAAQLRGYPAGVLDGDALAMPMAALAAHEWDTLGRHIGDPVAFFRELAESFCDIGFGFLRYGVLPELHGQNVVAIIRSGTVQRFVLRDHDTVRLYPKWMAEAGVPDPGYRIKPGAAQSLRLDSGRELLGYLQTLGFQVNLYGIADALSRRYAIDERVFWTELRAAISVARLDGEVADVVRRELLDVDRWPSRQVLGPLLRAGRSTGVSMPAATGQVPNPLRAPARVSAERAARTRLLNAYLRETGQPRLSGARLELPMPAAGSVLSGDIRYRSVSGHHEYGDEFRLGGRVVGHAELVDLLLSELAAASGQMPGSAAEQIEHSVTRTARYLADHPPNDVYGPTRHAEQSVLLGHPMHPIPKGAHGFTDDDLAAYAPELGAAFRLSWYAVAPELVAEEQITGGAWQPPGLVDTAWPLLPVHPWQARYLEARTAVRKRMTDGSLVPLGPLGPEVYPTSSVRTVADPSFQTCWKLPLHVRITNFVRTNPEEHVRRAMDASTLIATARERWRHPGFRVLLETGYRSVRDDELASELSVLYRENLFANRGDTPRVLASLLEDRMNGAEPGVLAQVREAVGCPEGPIPIDRIAEWLRSYLAISLVPLLSVFASDGVSLEAHTQNSLLHTEGGWPVRYYVRDMEGASVSRARCTAVPPGSPLLYDDSEAWLRLRYNVITNHLGQLVHVLGRAGTAEPQLWRVVRESLRAEAPPELADELLAAPTLPAKANLFGWFTGRQERPHYVPIPNPLCGGDR
;
A
#
# COMPACT_ATOMS: atom_id res chain seq x y z
N MET A 1 -16.07 43.42 -11.84
CA MET A 1 -15.68 43.15 -10.44
C MET A 1 -16.61 42.06 -9.93
N THR A 2 -16.13 40.83 -9.88
CA THR A 2 -16.84 39.66 -9.33
C THR A 2 -16.97 39.80 -7.81
N GLY A 3 -18.11 39.39 -7.22
CA GLY A 3 -18.29 39.44 -5.77
C GLY A 3 -17.38 38.43 -5.05
N PRO A 4 -17.20 38.54 -3.71
CA PRO A 4 -16.38 37.60 -2.94
C PRO A 4 -16.84 36.13 -3.10
N THR A 5 -18.14 35.90 -3.21
CA THR A 5 -18.74 34.57 -3.41
C THR A 5 -18.42 33.97 -4.78
N ASP A 6 -18.40 34.79 -5.83
CA ASP A 6 -18.09 34.36 -7.20
C ASP A 6 -16.62 33.96 -7.33
N ALA A 7 -15.73 34.71 -6.68
CA ALA A 7 -14.30 34.42 -6.66
C ALA A 7 -14.01 33.08 -5.97
N HIS A 8 -14.67 32.81 -4.84
CA HIS A 8 -14.50 31.54 -4.11
C HIS A 8 -15.02 30.33 -4.91
N ALA A 9 -16.17 30.46 -5.57
CA ALA A 9 -16.74 29.41 -6.39
C ALA A 9 -15.83 29.01 -7.57
N ALA A 10 -15.26 29.99 -8.27
CA ALA A 10 -14.30 29.76 -9.34
C ALA A 10 -13.00 29.11 -8.83
N GLU A 11 -12.54 29.50 -7.65
CA GLU A 11 -11.35 28.93 -7.00
C GLU A 11 -11.54 27.44 -6.66
N LEU A 12 -12.74 27.02 -6.22
CA LEU A 12 -13.03 25.61 -5.95
C LEU A 12 -12.96 24.75 -7.22
N VAL A 13 -13.48 25.26 -8.35
CA VAL A 13 -13.40 24.58 -9.65
C VAL A 13 -11.95 24.50 -10.12
N LEU A 14 -11.18 25.58 -9.97
CA LEU A 14 -9.77 25.63 -10.32
C LEU A 14 -8.94 24.64 -9.49
N ARG A 15 -9.24 24.52 -8.19
CA ARG A 15 -8.60 23.53 -7.30
C ARG A 15 -8.90 22.11 -7.74
N ASP A 16 -10.16 21.77 -7.96
CA ASP A 16 -10.53 20.42 -8.45
C ASP A 16 -9.82 20.13 -9.80
N LEU A 17 -9.64 21.13 -10.67
CA LEU A 17 -8.92 20.99 -11.95
C LEU A 17 -7.43 20.72 -11.76
N VAL A 18 -6.71 21.55 -11.00
CA VAL A 18 -5.26 21.36 -10.77
C VAL A 18 -5.00 20.04 -10.07
N ASP A 19 -5.78 19.70 -9.05
CA ASP A 19 -5.64 18.43 -8.33
C ASP A 19 -5.86 17.24 -9.28
N THR A 20 -6.80 17.34 -10.23
CA THR A 20 -7.05 16.29 -11.24
C THR A 20 -5.94 16.22 -12.29
N LEU A 21 -5.41 17.36 -12.75
CA LEU A 21 -4.28 17.41 -13.70
C LEU A 21 -3.03 16.75 -13.13
N ILE A 22 -2.74 16.97 -11.85
CA ILE A 22 -1.65 16.31 -11.13
C ILE A 22 -1.92 14.81 -11.00
N GLN A 23 -3.10 14.42 -10.50
CA GLN A 23 -3.40 13.01 -10.24
C GLN A 23 -3.41 12.15 -11.52
N GLU A 24 -3.97 12.67 -12.61
CA GLU A 24 -4.04 11.96 -13.89
C GLU A 24 -2.78 12.12 -14.74
N ASN A 25 -1.82 12.96 -14.31
CA ASN A 25 -0.60 13.31 -15.04
C ASN A 25 -0.85 13.68 -16.52
N LEU A 26 -1.92 14.44 -16.77
CA LEU A 26 -2.33 14.79 -18.13
C LEU A 26 -1.27 15.67 -18.80
N SER A 27 -0.88 15.34 -20.02
CA SER A 27 0.21 16.00 -20.75
C SER A 27 1.55 16.05 -19.98
N GLY A 28 1.77 15.11 -19.05
CA GLY A 28 2.96 15.08 -18.18
C GLY A 28 2.96 16.18 -17.11
N PHE A 29 1.78 16.72 -16.74
CA PHE A 29 1.67 17.84 -15.79
C PHE A 29 2.38 17.58 -14.46
N ALA A 30 2.23 16.39 -13.88
CA ALA A 30 2.91 16.02 -12.64
C ALA A 30 4.42 15.84 -12.86
N ASP A 31 4.82 15.19 -13.96
CA ASP A 31 6.23 14.96 -14.29
C ASP A 31 7.00 16.27 -14.56
N ARG A 32 6.30 17.31 -14.99
CA ARG A 32 6.83 18.66 -15.27
C ARG A 32 6.77 19.58 -14.05
N LEU A 33 6.11 19.19 -12.96
CA LEU A 33 6.00 19.97 -11.73
C LEU A 33 7.33 19.99 -10.96
N ARG A 34 7.75 21.19 -10.56
CA ARG A 34 8.95 21.41 -9.75
C ARG A 34 8.58 22.26 -8.53
N GLN A 35 9.08 21.87 -7.36
CA GLN A 35 8.92 22.66 -6.13
C GLN A 35 9.98 23.76 -6.06
N GLY A 36 9.59 24.93 -5.56
CA GLY A 36 10.49 26.04 -5.23
C GLY A 36 10.52 26.33 -3.73
N ALA A 37 10.77 27.61 -3.41
CA ALA A 37 10.88 28.08 -2.04
C ALA A 37 9.59 27.88 -1.24
N ALA A 38 9.75 27.64 0.06
CA ALA A 38 8.63 27.67 1.00
C ALA A 38 8.03 29.08 1.06
N VAL A 39 6.71 29.16 1.12
CA VAL A 39 5.99 30.45 1.22
C VAL A 39 5.99 30.96 2.66
N GLU A 40 5.90 30.04 3.64
CA GLU A 40 5.91 30.29 5.08
C GLU A 40 6.56 29.09 5.82
N PRO A 41 6.85 29.17 7.15
CA PRO A 41 7.40 28.05 7.90
C PRO A 41 6.38 26.91 8.01
N GLY A 42 6.42 25.96 7.07
CA GLY A 42 6.06 24.56 7.34
C GLY A 42 4.89 23.89 6.58
N ALA A 43 4.19 24.53 5.63
CA ALA A 43 3.05 23.85 4.97
C ALA A 43 2.93 24.01 3.44
N GLU A 44 3.34 25.16 2.87
CA GLU A 44 3.12 25.46 1.45
C GLU A 44 4.40 25.84 0.72
N ARG A 45 4.46 25.49 -0.57
CA ARG A 45 5.57 25.79 -1.46
C ARG A 45 5.08 26.39 -2.76
N TRP A 46 5.93 27.18 -3.39
CA TRP A 46 5.72 27.55 -4.78
C TRP A 46 5.91 26.32 -5.67
N CYS A 47 4.95 26.03 -6.53
CA CYS A 47 5.01 24.98 -7.54
C CYS A 47 5.09 25.62 -8.93
N TYR A 48 5.98 25.09 -9.76
CA TYR A 48 6.25 25.54 -11.12
C TYR A 48 6.00 24.39 -12.07
N VAL A 49 5.20 24.59 -13.11
CA VAL A 49 4.97 23.57 -14.16
C VAL A 49 5.39 24.17 -15.48
N GLN A 50 6.40 23.58 -16.10
CA GLN A 50 6.85 24.01 -17.43
C GLN A 50 5.89 23.45 -18.50
N LEU A 51 5.27 24.34 -19.26
CA LEU A 51 4.43 23.98 -20.42
C LEU A 51 5.22 24.16 -21.72
N ASP A 52 4.66 23.69 -22.83
CA ASP A 52 5.26 23.83 -24.16
C ASP A 52 5.30 25.31 -24.60
N ARG A 53 4.28 26.09 -24.20
CA ARG A 53 4.19 27.54 -24.44
C ARG A 53 4.13 28.31 -23.12
N GLY A 54 5.20 28.23 -22.33
CA GLY A 54 5.34 29.03 -21.11
C GLY A 54 5.42 28.22 -19.82
N ALA A 55 5.08 28.83 -18.69
CA ALA A 55 5.06 28.15 -17.40
C ALA A 55 3.85 28.55 -16.55
N LEU A 56 3.44 27.64 -15.67
CA LEU A 56 2.46 27.88 -14.63
C LEU A 56 3.15 28.00 -13.28
N VAL A 57 2.65 28.89 -12.44
CA VAL A 57 3.09 29.06 -11.05
C VAL A 57 1.87 29.08 -10.15
N PHE A 58 1.92 28.34 -9.05
CA PHE A 58 0.87 28.35 -8.03
C PHE A 58 1.42 27.97 -6.66
N ARG A 59 0.62 28.18 -5.61
CA ARG A 59 0.93 27.70 -4.26
C ARG A 59 0.45 26.25 -4.15
N GLY A 60 1.36 25.33 -3.89
CA GLY A 60 1.05 23.94 -3.62
C GLY A 60 1.21 23.60 -2.14
N ARG A 61 0.37 22.68 -1.66
CA ARG A 61 0.60 21.94 -0.42
C ARG A 61 0.81 20.47 -0.72
N HIS A 62 1.38 19.73 0.23
CA HIS A 62 1.51 18.29 0.11
C HIS A 62 0.12 17.66 -0.14
N GLY A 63 0.03 16.86 -1.20
CA GLY A 63 -1.21 16.32 -1.74
C GLY A 63 -1.74 15.10 -1.01
N GLY A 64 -1.01 14.63 -0.01
CA GLY A 64 -1.42 13.54 0.86
C GLY A 64 -0.95 12.17 0.36
N ALA A 65 -1.71 11.13 0.67
CA ALA A 65 -1.35 9.75 0.39
C ALA A 65 -1.70 9.30 -1.04
N LEU A 66 -2.61 10.00 -1.73
CA LEU A 66 -3.04 9.67 -3.10
C LEU A 66 -2.30 10.42 -4.21
N GLN A 67 -1.56 11.48 -3.87
CA GLN A 67 -0.74 12.26 -4.79
C GLN A 67 0.21 13.18 -4.03
N GLU A 68 1.31 13.57 -4.67
CA GLU A 68 2.36 14.34 -4.01
C GLU A 68 1.99 15.80 -3.73
N TRP A 69 1.23 16.44 -4.63
CA TRP A 69 0.91 17.87 -4.56
C TRP A 69 -0.57 18.15 -4.80
N ARG A 70 -1.08 19.21 -4.16
CA ARG A 70 -2.42 19.79 -4.38
C ARG A 70 -2.36 21.30 -4.42
N LEU A 71 -3.31 21.91 -5.11
CA LEU A 71 -3.46 23.36 -5.12
C LEU A 71 -3.89 23.87 -3.72
N SER A 72 -3.11 24.82 -3.20
CA SER A 72 -3.48 25.66 -2.06
C SER A 72 -4.35 26.83 -2.50
N LEU A 73 -5.00 27.50 -1.54
CA LEU A 73 -5.80 28.69 -1.85
C LEU A 73 -4.90 29.78 -2.49
N GLY A 74 -5.45 30.47 -3.47
CA GLY A 74 -4.77 31.47 -4.27
C GLY A 74 -4.87 31.23 -5.78
N PRO A 75 -4.48 32.23 -6.58
CA PRO A 75 -4.58 32.14 -8.04
C PRO A 75 -3.51 31.21 -8.62
N VAL A 76 -3.78 30.73 -9.83
CA VAL A 76 -2.77 30.11 -10.71
C VAL A 76 -2.31 31.19 -11.68
N TRP A 77 -1.00 31.37 -11.80
CA TRP A 77 -0.39 32.32 -12.73
C TRP A 77 0.18 31.60 -13.94
N SER A 78 0.11 32.23 -15.11
CA SER A 78 0.76 31.77 -16.33
C SER A 78 1.70 32.84 -16.89
N THR A 79 2.82 32.41 -17.45
CA THR A 79 3.73 33.21 -18.29
C THR A 79 3.81 32.59 -19.66
N VAL A 80 3.22 33.20 -20.69
CA VAL A 80 3.25 32.69 -22.09
C VAL A 80 4.21 33.55 -22.90
N ASP A 81 5.17 32.94 -23.61
CA ASP A 81 6.07 33.62 -24.56
C ASP A 81 6.74 34.92 -24.05
N GLY A 82 7.23 34.92 -22.80
CA GLY A 82 7.92 36.08 -22.20
C GLY A 82 6.97 37.19 -21.72
N SER A 83 5.66 36.95 -21.69
CA SER A 83 4.68 37.88 -21.14
C SER A 83 4.80 38.04 -19.62
N VAL A 84 4.34 39.19 -19.11
CA VAL A 84 4.17 39.43 -17.66
C VAL A 84 3.25 38.33 -17.06
N PRO A 85 3.57 37.77 -15.88
CA PRO A 85 2.70 36.80 -15.22
C PRO A 85 1.28 37.32 -15.04
N ARG A 86 0.29 36.53 -15.42
CA ARG A 86 -1.14 36.85 -15.24
C ARG A 86 -1.90 35.68 -14.64
N VAL A 87 -2.98 36.00 -13.93
CA VAL A 87 -3.88 34.97 -13.37
C VAL A 87 -4.65 34.31 -14.50
N VAL A 88 -4.79 33.00 -14.44
CA VAL A 88 -5.60 32.19 -15.37
C VAL A 88 -6.77 31.55 -14.64
N ASP A 89 -7.92 31.48 -15.30
CA ASP A 89 -9.08 30.73 -14.81
C ASP A 89 -8.99 29.24 -15.21
N ALA A 90 -9.94 28.43 -14.74
CA ALA A 90 -9.95 27.00 -15.01
C ALA A 90 -10.10 26.66 -16.51
N ALA A 91 -10.90 27.43 -17.25
CA ALA A 91 -11.19 27.20 -18.65
C ALA A 91 -10.02 27.61 -19.56
N GLU A 92 -9.27 28.62 -19.16
CA GLU A 92 -8.00 28.98 -19.77
C GLU A 92 -6.90 28.00 -19.42
N LEU A 93 -6.79 27.59 -18.15
CA LEU A 93 -5.79 26.64 -17.68
C LEU A 93 -5.85 25.32 -18.47
N VAL A 94 -7.03 24.73 -18.65
CA VAL A 94 -7.16 23.47 -19.40
C VAL A 94 -6.69 23.63 -20.86
N ARG A 95 -6.96 24.78 -21.49
CA ARG A 95 -6.49 25.06 -22.86
C ARG A 95 -4.98 25.22 -22.94
N LEU A 96 -4.38 25.89 -21.95
CA LEU A 96 -2.92 26.06 -21.87
C LEU A 96 -2.20 24.73 -21.66
N VAL A 97 -2.76 23.83 -20.84
CA VAL A 97 -2.13 22.54 -20.51
C VAL A 97 -2.22 21.54 -21.67
N ILE A 98 -3.35 21.51 -22.38
CA ILE A 98 -3.55 20.56 -23.49
C ILE A 98 -2.92 21.07 -24.81
N GLY A 99 -2.76 22.38 -24.99
CA GLY A 99 -2.11 22.95 -26.17
C GLY A 99 -2.90 22.78 -27.48
N ASP A 100 -2.21 22.90 -28.62
CA ASP A 100 -2.78 22.76 -29.98
C ASP A 100 -2.85 21.27 -30.45
N GLU A 101 -2.87 20.30 -29.53
CA GLU A 101 -2.95 18.87 -29.87
C GLU A 101 -4.28 18.50 -30.60
N THR A 102 -4.34 17.27 -31.13
CA THR A 102 -5.38 16.73 -32.03
C THR A 102 -6.85 16.84 -31.58
N ASP A 103 -7.12 17.23 -30.32
CA ASP A 103 -8.46 17.27 -29.70
C ASP A 103 -8.94 18.71 -29.33
N ALA A 104 -8.44 19.76 -29.99
CA ALA A 104 -8.75 21.17 -29.67
C ALA A 104 -10.27 21.47 -29.51
N ALA A 105 -11.13 20.78 -30.25
CA ALA A 105 -12.59 20.90 -30.13
C ALA A 105 -13.13 20.36 -28.80
N HIS A 106 -12.62 19.22 -28.32
CA HIS A 106 -13.00 18.66 -27.02
C HIS A 106 -12.46 19.50 -25.86
N ALA A 107 -11.23 20.01 -25.97
CA ALA A 107 -10.67 20.93 -24.98
C ALA A 107 -11.50 22.22 -24.86
N ALA A 108 -12.01 22.76 -25.97
CA ALA A 108 -12.96 23.88 -25.95
C ALA A 108 -14.28 23.52 -25.26
N GLY A 109 -14.81 22.31 -25.50
CA GLY A 109 -16.00 21.80 -24.82
C GLY A 109 -15.82 21.65 -23.31
N VAL A 110 -14.68 21.12 -22.85
CA VAL A 110 -14.34 21.03 -21.42
C VAL A 110 -14.16 22.41 -20.81
N ALA A 111 -13.54 23.35 -21.53
CA ALA A 111 -13.41 24.74 -21.09
C ALA A 111 -14.78 25.43 -20.90
N GLU A 112 -15.76 25.12 -21.76
CA GLU A 112 -17.15 25.56 -21.58
C GLU A 112 -17.80 24.95 -20.33
N GLU A 113 -17.62 23.64 -20.10
CA GLU A 113 -18.14 22.98 -18.90
C GLU A 113 -17.52 23.54 -17.62
N LEU A 114 -16.24 23.90 -17.62
CA LEU A 114 -15.58 24.53 -16.47
C LEU A 114 -16.13 25.92 -16.17
N ARG A 115 -16.46 26.72 -17.20
CA ARG A 115 -17.15 28.01 -17.02
C ARG A 115 -18.55 27.81 -16.44
N CYS A 116 -19.33 26.90 -17.02
CA CYS A 116 -20.63 26.50 -16.50
C CYS A 116 -20.53 26.03 -15.03
N ALA A 117 -19.52 25.21 -14.69
CA ALA A 117 -19.31 24.75 -13.32
C ALA A 117 -19.04 25.90 -12.35
N ALA A 118 -18.25 26.91 -12.73
CA ALA A 118 -17.96 28.07 -11.90
C ALA A 118 -19.21 28.97 -11.70
N GLU A 119 -19.97 29.23 -12.76
CA GLU A 119 -21.21 30.01 -12.71
C GLU A 119 -22.29 29.32 -11.86
N HIS A 120 -22.44 28.01 -12.04
CA HIS A 120 -23.39 27.20 -11.28
C HIS A 120 -22.97 27.04 -9.82
N ALA A 121 -21.66 26.90 -9.55
CA ALA A 121 -21.14 26.92 -8.19
C ALA A 121 -21.48 28.25 -7.48
N SER A 122 -21.29 29.40 -8.14
CA SER A 122 -21.70 30.71 -7.58
C SER A 122 -23.20 30.77 -7.30
N THR A 123 -24.02 30.32 -8.24
CA THR A 123 -25.49 30.30 -8.10
C THR A 123 -25.92 29.42 -6.93
N THR A 124 -25.35 28.22 -6.80
CA THR A 124 -25.58 27.34 -5.66
C THR A 124 -25.11 27.95 -4.35
N SER A 125 -23.93 28.59 -4.30
CA SER A 125 -23.41 29.25 -3.10
C SER A 125 -24.29 30.42 -2.64
N ARG A 126 -24.81 31.23 -3.58
CA ARG A 126 -25.75 32.31 -3.27
C ARG A 126 -27.06 31.77 -2.69
N GLY A 127 -27.68 30.79 -3.35
CA GLY A 127 -28.90 30.17 -2.83
C GLY A 127 -28.70 29.48 -1.48
N ARG A 128 -27.55 28.83 -1.28
CA ARG A 128 -27.16 28.25 0.01
C ARG A 128 -27.04 29.30 1.12
N ALA A 129 -26.55 30.50 0.83
CA ALA A 129 -26.42 31.57 1.83
C ALA A 129 -27.79 32.09 2.32
N GLU A 130 -28.84 31.94 1.50
CA GLU A 130 -30.20 32.40 1.81
C GLU A 130 -31.07 31.33 2.51
N LEU A 131 -30.62 30.08 2.54
CA LEU A 131 -31.39 28.95 3.08
C LEU A 131 -30.81 28.40 4.37
N ASP A 132 -31.69 28.03 5.31
CA ASP A 132 -31.34 27.14 6.41
C ASP A 132 -31.26 25.70 5.87
N VAL A 133 -30.05 25.15 5.88
CA VAL A 133 -29.77 23.76 5.50
C VAL A 133 -29.33 22.93 6.71
N THR A 134 -29.65 23.38 7.92
CA THR A 134 -29.39 22.58 9.13
C THR A 134 -30.15 21.26 9.03
N PRO A 135 -29.47 20.11 9.10
CA PRO A 135 -30.14 18.81 9.11
C PRO A 135 -31.14 18.71 10.26
N ARG A 136 -32.32 18.14 9.97
CA ARG A 136 -33.37 17.92 10.96
C ARG A 136 -33.79 16.46 10.93
N PRO A 137 -34.15 15.86 12.08
CA PRO A 137 -34.71 14.53 12.10
C PRO A 137 -35.94 14.42 11.19
N GLY A 138 -36.04 13.31 10.48
CA GLY A 138 -37.15 13.04 9.56
C GLY A 138 -37.14 13.82 8.24
N SER A 139 -36.03 14.48 7.89
CA SER A 139 -35.88 15.18 6.61
C SER A 139 -34.56 14.83 5.91
N LEU A 140 -34.63 14.59 4.60
CA LEU A 140 -33.50 14.40 3.68
C LEU A 140 -33.12 15.70 2.96
N LEU A 141 -34.05 16.67 2.87
CA LEU A 141 -33.89 17.88 2.04
C LEU A 141 -32.61 18.66 2.37
N ALA A 142 -32.32 18.85 3.66
CA ALA A 142 -31.12 19.54 4.11
C ALA A 142 -29.83 18.83 3.66
N GLY A 143 -29.78 17.50 3.83
CA GLY A 143 -28.65 16.68 3.39
C GLY A 143 -28.45 16.71 1.87
N GLU A 144 -29.54 16.65 1.10
CA GLU A 144 -29.49 16.78 -0.36
C GLU A 144 -29.00 18.16 -0.82
N ARG A 145 -29.42 19.23 -0.15
CA ARG A 145 -28.92 20.58 -0.43
C ARG A 145 -27.43 20.70 -0.13
N ILE A 146 -26.96 20.18 1.00
CA ILE A 146 -25.54 20.19 1.35
C ILE A 146 -24.73 19.36 0.34
N ALA A 147 -25.19 18.17 -0.05
CA ALA A 147 -24.51 17.36 -1.07
C ALA A 147 -24.36 18.13 -2.41
N ALA A 148 -25.33 18.95 -2.77
CA ALA A 148 -25.29 19.75 -3.99
C ALA A 148 -24.22 20.85 -4.01
N THR A 149 -23.74 21.34 -2.86
CA THR A 149 -22.71 22.40 -2.83
C THR A 149 -21.33 21.88 -3.24
N ARG A 150 -21.05 20.61 -2.95
CA ARG A 150 -19.79 19.95 -3.32
C ARG A 150 -19.84 19.30 -4.69
N GLY A 151 -20.97 18.67 -5.03
CA GLY A 151 -21.05 17.75 -6.18
C GLY A 151 -20.16 16.52 -5.97
N ARG A 152 -19.71 15.88 -7.06
CA ARG A 152 -18.72 14.80 -7.01
C ARG A 152 -17.35 15.34 -6.57
N PRO A 153 -16.76 14.85 -5.47
CA PRO A 153 -15.41 15.24 -5.08
C PRO A 153 -14.37 14.91 -6.17
N PHE A 154 -13.33 15.75 -6.28
CA PHE A 154 -12.20 15.55 -7.18
C PHE A 154 -12.61 15.39 -8.65
N HIS A 155 -13.64 16.14 -9.06
CA HIS A 155 -14.05 16.22 -10.46
C HIS A 155 -14.26 17.68 -10.84
N PRO A 156 -13.52 18.20 -11.83
CA PRO A 156 -13.47 19.64 -12.06
C PRO A 156 -14.79 20.22 -12.61
N THR A 157 -15.53 19.47 -13.42
CA THR A 157 -16.86 19.88 -13.93
C THR A 157 -18.03 19.37 -13.09
N ALA A 158 -17.80 18.94 -11.84
CA ALA A 158 -18.85 18.32 -11.00
C ALA A 158 -20.11 19.18 -10.79
N ARG A 159 -19.94 20.50 -10.82
CA ARG A 159 -21.00 21.48 -10.55
C ARG A 159 -21.69 21.96 -11.83
N ALA A 160 -21.24 21.51 -13.00
CA ALA A 160 -21.84 21.88 -14.27
C ALA A 160 -23.18 21.14 -14.46
N ALA A 161 -24.21 21.92 -14.81
CA ALA A 161 -25.50 21.44 -15.28
C ALA A 161 -25.69 21.93 -16.71
N THR A 162 -24.86 21.42 -17.62
CA THR A 162 -24.73 21.96 -18.97
C THR A 162 -26.01 21.73 -19.76
N GLY A 163 -26.52 22.81 -20.35
CA GLY A 163 -27.87 22.89 -20.92
C GLY A 163 -28.75 23.87 -20.15
N TRP A 164 -28.43 24.15 -18.89
CA TRP A 164 -29.04 25.21 -18.10
C TRP A 164 -28.14 26.44 -18.01
N ASN A 165 -28.79 27.61 -17.98
CA ASN A 165 -28.19 28.84 -17.50
C ASN A 165 -28.40 29.01 -15.98
N SER A 166 -27.76 30.02 -15.39
CA SER A 166 -27.84 30.28 -13.94
C SER A 166 -29.27 30.56 -13.43
N ALA A 167 -30.15 31.16 -14.24
CA ALA A 167 -31.54 31.41 -13.84
C ALA A 167 -32.37 30.11 -13.84
N GLU A 168 -32.13 29.22 -14.80
CA GLU A 168 -32.74 27.88 -14.82
C GLU A 168 -32.25 27.04 -13.64
N LEU A 169 -30.96 27.08 -13.29
CA LEU A 169 -30.46 26.41 -12.10
C LEU A 169 -31.07 26.97 -10.80
N ALA A 170 -31.21 28.28 -10.67
CA ALA A 170 -31.90 28.89 -9.52
C ALA A 170 -33.39 28.52 -9.50
N GLY A 171 -34.00 28.37 -10.68
CA GLY A 171 -35.41 28.06 -10.89
C GLY A 171 -35.77 26.59 -10.69
N PHE A 172 -34.88 25.64 -10.97
CA PHE A 172 -35.19 24.20 -10.88
C PHE A 172 -34.25 23.42 -9.95
N GLY A 173 -33.14 24.01 -9.54
CA GLY A 173 -32.12 23.34 -8.73
C GLY A 173 -32.46 23.19 -7.24
N PRO A 174 -31.58 22.50 -6.48
CA PRO A 174 -31.84 22.12 -5.09
C PRO A 174 -31.90 23.32 -4.12
N MET A 175 -31.33 24.45 -4.51
CA MET A 175 -31.33 25.69 -3.73
C MET A 175 -32.57 26.56 -3.96
N ARG A 176 -33.59 26.07 -4.69
CA ARG A 176 -34.86 26.79 -4.84
C ARG A 176 -35.59 26.89 -3.48
N PRO A 177 -36.01 28.10 -3.03
CA PRO A 177 -36.69 28.27 -1.75
C PRO A 177 -38.10 27.65 -1.68
N THR A 178 -38.88 27.75 -2.76
CA THR A 178 -40.25 27.22 -2.87
C THR A 178 -40.29 25.96 -3.74
N PRO A 179 -41.24 25.04 -3.55
CA PRO A 179 -41.42 23.92 -4.48
C PRO A 179 -41.89 24.43 -5.86
N PHE A 180 -41.82 23.56 -6.87
CA PHE A 180 -42.37 23.78 -8.21
C PHE A 180 -43.25 22.59 -8.62
N GLY A 181 -44.24 22.81 -9.49
CA GLY A 181 -45.08 21.75 -10.03
C GLY A 181 -44.48 21.08 -11.26
N LEU A 182 -44.95 19.89 -11.58
CA LEU A 182 -44.56 19.14 -12.76
C LEU A 182 -45.55 19.34 -13.90
N ASP A 183 -45.06 19.16 -15.12
CA ASP A 183 -45.92 19.06 -16.29
C ASP A 183 -46.37 17.60 -16.45
N TRP A 184 -47.59 17.41 -16.95
CA TRP A 184 -48.20 16.08 -17.06
C TRP A 184 -48.63 15.82 -18.49
N VAL A 185 -48.24 14.64 -18.99
CA VAL A 185 -48.66 14.11 -20.28
C VAL A 185 -49.44 12.82 -20.08
N ALA A 186 -50.49 12.60 -20.86
CA ALA A 186 -51.17 11.33 -20.98
C ALA A 186 -50.54 10.54 -22.12
N VAL A 187 -49.99 9.36 -21.82
CA VAL A 187 -49.36 8.47 -22.82
C VAL A 187 -50.22 7.25 -23.02
N ARG A 188 -50.45 6.83 -24.26
CA ARG A 188 -51.19 5.60 -24.55
C ARG A 188 -50.56 4.40 -23.85
N ARG A 189 -51.39 3.57 -23.21
CA ARG A 189 -50.91 2.44 -22.40
C ARG A 189 -50.12 1.39 -23.22
N ASP A 190 -50.42 1.22 -24.51
CA ASP A 190 -49.70 0.30 -25.40
C ASP A 190 -48.30 0.80 -25.83
N ARG A 191 -48.00 2.08 -25.58
CA ARG A 191 -46.68 2.70 -25.76
C ARG A 191 -45.86 2.79 -24.48
N LEU A 192 -46.28 2.10 -23.42
CA LEU A 192 -45.56 2.08 -22.15
C LEU A 192 -45.01 0.70 -21.82
N ARG A 193 -43.88 0.70 -21.13
CA ARG A 193 -43.33 -0.45 -20.42
C ARG A 193 -43.32 -0.13 -18.92
N HIS A 194 -43.67 -1.12 -18.12
CA HIS A 194 -43.79 -1.01 -16.67
C HIS A 194 -42.78 -1.89 -15.96
N GLY A 195 -42.38 -1.45 -14.77
CA GLY A 195 -41.70 -2.28 -13.78
C GLY A 195 -42.61 -3.27 -13.08
N GLY A 196 -42.02 -4.10 -12.22
CA GLY A 196 -42.74 -5.10 -11.42
C GLY A 196 -43.45 -4.54 -10.18
N GLY A 197 -43.39 -3.23 -9.94
CA GLY A 197 -44.02 -2.57 -8.79
C GLY A 197 -45.55 -2.46 -8.91
N ALA A 198 -46.25 -2.51 -7.77
CA ALA A 198 -47.71 -2.51 -7.71
C ALA A 198 -48.38 -1.17 -8.13
N ARG A 199 -47.59 -0.11 -8.27
CA ARG A 199 -48.03 1.25 -8.61
C ARG A 199 -47.49 1.73 -9.96
N SER A 200 -46.72 0.91 -10.68
CA SER A 200 -46.10 1.26 -11.97
C SER A 200 -47.07 1.88 -12.98
N ASP A 201 -48.33 1.46 -12.97
CA ASP A 201 -49.38 1.88 -13.90
C ASP A 201 -50.24 3.06 -13.40
N ARG A 202 -49.92 3.59 -12.21
CA ARG A 202 -50.64 4.63 -11.47
C ARG A 202 -49.75 5.48 -10.58
N LEU A 203 -48.56 5.85 -11.07
CA LEU A 203 -47.58 6.63 -10.31
C LEU A 203 -48.15 7.93 -9.72
N HIS A 204 -49.07 8.59 -10.45
CA HIS A 204 -49.75 9.81 -10.02
C HIS A 204 -50.47 9.68 -8.67
N GLU A 205 -50.94 8.48 -8.30
CA GLU A 205 -51.58 8.24 -7.00
C GLU A 205 -50.63 8.42 -5.82
N SER A 206 -49.30 8.26 -6.03
CA SER A 206 -48.28 8.45 -5.00
C SER A 206 -47.63 9.84 -5.02
N LEU A 207 -47.91 10.64 -6.04
CA LEU A 207 -47.25 11.94 -6.27
C LEU A 207 -48.15 13.14 -6.04
N LEU A 208 -49.46 12.93 -6.08
CA LEU A 208 -50.47 13.99 -6.02
C LEU A 208 -51.42 13.74 -4.87
N SER A 209 -51.83 14.82 -4.20
CA SER A 209 -52.95 14.81 -3.26
C SER A 209 -54.28 14.50 -3.97
N ASP A 210 -55.29 14.11 -3.21
CA ASP A 210 -56.64 13.80 -3.72
C ASP A 210 -57.21 14.93 -4.59
N ASP A 211 -57.04 16.18 -4.17
CA ASP A 211 -57.49 17.36 -4.91
C ASP A 211 -56.72 17.55 -6.22
N GLU A 212 -55.42 17.29 -6.22
CA GLU A 212 -54.58 17.41 -7.43
C GLU A 212 -54.87 16.28 -8.41
N ARG A 213 -55.18 15.07 -7.92
CA ARG A 213 -55.62 13.94 -8.76
C ARG A 213 -56.93 14.29 -9.46
N LEU A 214 -57.90 14.87 -8.75
CA LEU A 214 -59.15 15.31 -9.35
C LEU A 214 -58.92 16.38 -10.43
N ARG A 215 -57.97 17.31 -10.21
CA ARG A 215 -57.59 18.32 -11.24
C ARG A 215 -56.94 17.66 -12.45
N LEU A 216 -56.05 16.69 -12.24
CA LEU A 216 -55.41 15.95 -13.32
C LEU A 216 -56.45 15.19 -14.16
N GLU A 217 -57.38 14.48 -13.53
CA GLU A 217 -58.48 13.77 -14.19
C GLU A 217 -59.40 14.73 -14.96
N GLY A 218 -59.74 15.88 -14.38
CA GLY A 218 -60.51 16.93 -15.05
C GLY A 218 -59.79 17.47 -16.28
N ALA A 219 -58.48 17.70 -16.19
CA ALA A 219 -57.65 18.13 -17.32
C ALA A 219 -57.56 17.06 -18.41
N MET A 220 -57.45 15.78 -18.04
CA MET A 220 -57.47 14.65 -18.98
C MET A 220 -58.81 14.59 -19.74
N ALA A 221 -59.92 14.75 -19.03
CA ALA A 221 -61.26 14.78 -19.63
C ALA A 221 -61.40 15.93 -20.63
N LEU A 222 -60.90 17.12 -20.30
CA LEU A 222 -60.89 18.28 -21.22
C LEU A 222 -59.99 18.06 -22.44
N ALA A 223 -58.88 17.32 -22.29
CA ALA A 223 -57.99 16.95 -23.39
C ALA A 223 -58.52 15.78 -24.26
N GLY A 224 -59.67 15.19 -23.88
CA GLY A 224 -60.30 14.09 -24.60
C GLY A 224 -59.57 12.75 -24.46
N VAL A 225 -58.93 12.50 -23.31
CA VAL A 225 -58.22 11.26 -23.00
C VAL A 225 -58.74 10.66 -21.69
N ARG A 226 -58.72 9.32 -21.58
CA ARG A 226 -59.26 8.57 -20.43
C ARG A 226 -58.20 7.66 -19.80
N LEU A 227 -58.31 7.41 -18.50
CA LEU A 227 -57.35 6.61 -17.72
C LEU A 227 -57.25 5.13 -18.15
N ASP A 228 -58.30 4.56 -18.76
CA ASP A 228 -58.28 3.18 -19.27
C ASP A 228 -57.47 3.02 -20.56
N GLU A 229 -57.35 4.08 -21.36
CA GLU A 229 -56.59 4.09 -22.62
C GLU A 229 -55.21 4.76 -22.49
N TYR A 230 -55.10 5.75 -21.60
CA TYR A 230 -53.90 6.55 -21.37
C TYR A 230 -53.47 6.49 -19.90
N GLN A 231 -52.18 6.56 -19.66
CA GLN A 231 -51.61 6.73 -18.34
C GLN A 231 -51.00 8.14 -18.21
N PRO A 232 -51.35 8.91 -17.17
CA PRO A 232 -50.68 10.18 -16.91
C PRO A 232 -49.27 9.95 -16.38
N LEU A 233 -48.30 10.60 -17.01
CA LEU A 233 -46.89 10.61 -16.63
C LEU A 233 -46.44 12.01 -16.22
N PRO A 234 -45.72 12.14 -15.10
CA PRO A 234 -45.06 13.38 -14.75
C PRO A 234 -43.83 13.60 -15.64
N VAL A 235 -43.60 14.84 -16.05
CA VAL A 235 -42.47 15.30 -16.85
C VAL A 235 -41.89 16.54 -16.18
N HIS A 236 -40.57 16.62 -16.08
CA HIS A 236 -39.92 17.83 -15.60
C HIS A 236 -40.27 19.01 -16.53
N PRO A 237 -40.69 20.19 -16.02
CA PRO A 237 -41.15 21.29 -16.89
C PRO A 237 -40.16 21.69 -17.99
N TRP A 238 -38.87 21.76 -17.63
CA TRP A 238 -37.80 22.00 -18.61
C TRP A 238 -37.71 20.91 -19.70
N GLN A 239 -37.87 19.63 -19.35
CA GLN A 239 -37.86 18.51 -20.31
C GLN A 239 -39.07 18.60 -21.25
N PHE A 240 -40.23 18.92 -20.70
CA PHE A 240 -41.46 19.10 -21.45
C PHE A 240 -41.36 20.26 -22.46
N GLU A 241 -40.73 21.36 -22.08
CA GLU A 241 -40.60 22.54 -22.94
C GLU A 241 -39.47 22.41 -23.98
N ARG A 242 -38.32 21.83 -23.60
CA ARG A 242 -37.09 21.92 -24.39
C ARG A 242 -36.72 20.66 -25.18
N VAL A 243 -37.27 19.51 -24.82
CA VAL A 243 -36.83 18.23 -25.39
C VAL A 243 -37.98 17.48 -26.04
N LEU A 244 -39.08 17.29 -25.33
CA LEU A 244 -40.19 16.48 -25.85
C LEU A 244 -40.78 17.00 -27.18
N PRO A 245 -40.97 18.32 -27.42
CA PRO A 245 -41.61 18.80 -28.64
C PRO A 245 -40.86 18.39 -29.91
N ASP A 246 -39.54 18.25 -29.83
CA ASP A 246 -38.69 17.85 -30.96
C ASP A 246 -38.55 16.32 -31.01
N GLU A 247 -38.26 15.66 -29.89
CA GLU A 247 -38.00 14.21 -29.83
C GLU A 247 -39.26 13.33 -30.01
N TYR A 248 -40.45 13.89 -29.72
CA TYR A 248 -41.75 13.18 -29.74
C TYR A 248 -42.80 13.91 -30.60
N ALA A 249 -42.37 14.72 -31.58
CA ALA A 249 -43.25 15.49 -32.45
C ALA A 249 -44.32 14.63 -33.15
N GLU A 250 -43.91 13.45 -33.65
CA GLU A 250 -44.80 12.51 -34.34
C GLU A 250 -45.83 11.91 -33.39
N GLU A 251 -45.43 11.54 -32.18
CA GLU A 251 -46.29 10.99 -31.15
C GLU A 251 -47.28 12.02 -30.60
N PHE A 252 -46.90 13.30 -30.54
CA PHE A 252 -47.84 14.39 -30.26
C PHE A 252 -48.87 14.54 -31.38
N ALA A 253 -48.44 14.51 -32.64
CA ALA A 253 -49.33 14.59 -33.80
C ALA A 253 -50.30 13.41 -33.89
N ALA A 254 -49.80 12.20 -33.58
CA ALA A 254 -50.59 10.96 -33.54
C ALA A 254 -51.43 10.81 -32.26
N ARG A 255 -51.35 11.77 -31.32
CA ARG A 255 -51.98 11.72 -29.99
C ARG A 255 -51.62 10.48 -29.18
N GLU A 256 -50.43 9.92 -29.40
CA GLU A 256 -49.88 8.85 -28.56
C GLU A 256 -49.35 9.40 -27.23
N VAL A 257 -48.90 10.65 -27.26
CA VAL A 257 -48.56 11.47 -26.09
C VAL A 257 -49.41 12.74 -26.17
N VAL A 258 -50.14 13.08 -25.11
CA VAL A 258 -51.05 14.22 -25.07
C VAL A 258 -50.72 15.10 -23.86
N PRO A 259 -50.34 16.38 -24.03
CA PRO A 259 -50.19 17.31 -22.91
C PRO A 259 -51.52 17.49 -22.18
N VAL A 260 -51.50 17.41 -20.84
CA VAL A 260 -52.72 17.45 -20.01
C VAL A 260 -52.77 18.73 -19.18
N THR A 261 -51.78 18.94 -18.33
CA THR A 261 -51.72 20.08 -17.42
C THR A 261 -50.28 20.45 -17.12
N ARG A 262 -50.06 21.70 -16.71
CA ARG A 262 -48.75 22.22 -16.33
C ARG A 262 -48.75 22.61 -14.86
N ASP A 263 -47.56 22.63 -14.27
CA ASP A 263 -47.31 23.12 -12.89
C ASP A 263 -48.25 22.49 -11.84
N LEU A 264 -48.41 21.15 -11.88
CA LEU A 264 -49.24 20.40 -10.94
C LEU A 264 -48.38 19.61 -9.94
N GLY A 265 -48.77 19.66 -8.65
CA GLY A 265 -48.03 19.07 -7.54
C GLY A 265 -47.01 20.03 -6.94
N ALA A 266 -46.33 19.60 -5.88
CA ALA A 266 -45.29 20.39 -5.22
C ALA A 266 -44.03 19.54 -5.02
N PHE A 267 -42.95 19.92 -5.70
CA PHE A 267 -41.71 19.13 -5.75
C PHE A 267 -40.46 19.96 -5.49
N ARG A 268 -39.42 19.32 -4.95
CA ARG A 268 -38.09 19.92 -4.74
C ARG A 268 -36.99 19.06 -5.31
N ALA A 269 -36.02 19.66 -6.00
CA ALA A 269 -34.88 18.93 -6.52
C ALA A 269 -33.91 18.48 -5.43
N THR A 270 -33.43 17.23 -5.55
CA THR A 270 -32.29 16.68 -4.80
C THR A 270 -30.95 17.11 -5.40
N ALA A 271 -29.83 16.66 -4.84
CA ALA A 271 -28.50 16.87 -5.43
C ALA A 271 -28.36 16.30 -6.86
N SER A 272 -29.21 15.34 -7.24
CA SER A 272 -29.22 14.75 -8.58
C SER A 272 -29.86 15.64 -9.65
N LEU A 273 -30.50 16.76 -9.26
CA LEU A 273 -31.34 17.65 -10.07
C LEU A 273 -32.64 17.02 -10.60
N ARG A 274 -32.60 15.76 -11.01
CA ARG A 274 -33.71 15.05 -11.67
C ARG A 274 -34.56 14.17 -10.76
N THR A 275 -34.05 13.85 -9.57
CA THR A 275 -34.83 13.17 -8.53
C THR A 275 -35.42 14.25 -7.63
N LEU A 276 -36.73 14.20 -7.43
CA LEU A 276 -37.49 15.22 -6.76
C LEU A 276 -38.16 14.65 -5.51
N LEU A 277 -38.06 15.36 -4.40
CA LEU A 277 -38.85 15.12 -3.20
C LEU A 277 -40.28 15.63 -3.43
N VAL A 278 -41.26 14.93 -2.89
CA VAL A 278 -42.68 15.34 -2.89
C VAL A 278 -42.96 16.15 -1.63
N GLU A 279 -43.69 17.26 -1.73
CA GLU A 279 -44.11 18.12 -0.60
C GLU A 279 -45.58 17.88 -0.20
N PRO A 280 -45.92 17.81 1.10
CA PRO A 280 -45.01 17.78 2.26
C PRO A 280 -44.07 16.57 2.19
N GLU A 281 -42.83 16.74 2.69
CA GLU A 281 -41.77 15.73 2.56
C GLU A 281 -42.25 14.32 2.90
N SER A 282 -42.16 13.42 1.92
CA SER A 282 -42.62 12.04 2.01
C SER A 282 -41.46 11.08 1.73
N PRO A 283 -41.54 9.81 2.18
CA PRO A 283 -40.54 8.79 1.84
C PRO A 283 -40.58 8.39 0.36
N SER A 284 -41.48 8.96 -0.46
CA SER A 284 -41.54 8.72 -1.90
C SER A 284 -40.91 9.89 -2.66
N HIS A 285 -39.91 9.60 -3.49
CA HIS A 285 -39.32 10.54 -4.44
C HIS A 285 -39.67 10.11 -5.86
N VAL A 286 -39.65 11.05 -6.81
CA VAL A 286 -39.80 10.77 -8.24
C VAL A 286 -38.52 11.11 -9.00
N LYS A 287 -38.02 10.17 -9.80
CA LYS A 287 -36.87 10.34 -10.69
C LYS A 287 -37.37 10.48 -12.13
N LEU A 288 -36.96 11.56 -12.79
CA LEU A 288 -37.42 11.92 -14.13
C LEU A 288 -36.23 12.05 -15.11
N PRO A 289 -36.47 11.90 -16.43
CA PRO A 289 -35.56 12.36 -17.46
C PRO A 289 -35.32 13.86 -17.38
N LEU A 290 -34.08 14.26 -17.67
CA LEU A 290 -33.71 15.67 -17.81
C LEU A 290 -32.57 15.78 -18.83
N GLY A 291 -32.83 16.39 -19.99
CA GLY A 291 -31.91 16.47 -21.13
C GLY A 291 -30.65 17.34 -20.94
N ILE A 292 -30.32 17.70 -19.70
CA ILE A 292 -29.05 18.36 -19.37
C ILE A 292 -27.92 17.33 -19.26
N SER A 293 -26.69 17.79 -19.42
CA SER A 293 -25.48 17.03 -19.14
C SER A 293 -24.90 17.42 -17.77
N THR A 294 -24.55 16.43 -16.95
CA THR A 294 -23.70 16.64 -15.77
C THR A 294 -22.62 15.59 -15.75
N LEU A 295 -21.40 15.93 -15.32
CA LEU A 295 -20.25 15.01 -15.38
C LEU A 295 -20.03 14.43 -16.80
N GLY A 296 -20.21 15.24 -17.86
CA GLY A 296 -20.02 14.80 -19.24
C GLY A 296 -21.01 13.76 -19.78
N ALA A 297 -22.13 13.50 -19.08
CA ALA A 297 -23.17 12.54 -19.50
C ALA A 297 -24.59 13.12 -19.40
N THR A 298 -25.45 12.79 -20.37
CA THR A 298 -26.85 13.21 -20.43
C THR A 298 -27.70 12.48 -19.39
N ARG A 299 -28.61 13.19 -18.72
CA ARG A 299 -29.41 12.64 -17.61
C ARG A 299 -30.72 11.99 -18.04
N LEU A 300 -30.59 10.92 -18.84
CA LEU A 300 -31.70 10.10 -19.32
C LEU A 300 -32.12 9.00 -18.33
N LEU A 301 -33.33 8.46 -18.50
CA LEU A 301 -33.86 7.36 -17.70
C LEU A 301 -34.33 6.18 -18.58
N PRO A 302 -33.40 5.46 -19.26
CA PRO A 302 -33.79 4.41 -20.19
C PRO A 302 -34.49 3.22 -19.50
N PRO A 303 -35.59 2.69 -20.07
CA PRO A 303 -36.30 1.53 -19.51
C PRO A 303 -35.43 0.29 -19.26
N ARG A 304 -34.35 0.09 -20.04
CA ARG A 304 -33.39 -1.00 -19.82
C ARG A 304 -32.59 -0.86 -18.52
N TYR A 305 -32.24 0.37 -18.12
CA TYR A 305 -31.55 0.64 -16.85
C TYR A 305 -32.51 0.45 -15.68
N LEU A 306 -33.78 0.84 -15.84
CA LEU A 306 -34.83 0.60 -14.86
C LEU A 306 -35.06 -0.91 -14.63
N ASP A 307 -35.11 -1.70 -15.71
CA ASP A 307 -35.21 -3.18 -15.63
C ASP A 307 -33.99 -3.81 -14.94
N ASN A 308 -32.78 -3.35 -15.25
CA ASN A 308 -31.56 -3.83 -14.60
C ASN A 308 -31.52 -3.44 -13.12
N GLY A 309 -31.92 -2.22 -12.77
CA GLY A 309 -32.02 -1.76 -11.39
C GLY A 309 -33.01 -2.59 -10.57
N GLU A 310 -34.14 -2.97 -11.16
CA GLU A 310 -35.09 -3.87 -10.51
C GLU A 310 -34.51 -5.28 -10.27
N ARG A 311 -33.77 -5.84 -11.25
CA ARG A 311 -33.08 -7.12 -11.09
C ARG A 311 -31.99 -7.06 -10.01
N ALA A 312 -31.24 -5.95 -9.98
CA ALA A 312 -30.24 -5.67 -8.98
C ALA A 312 -30.84 -5.59 -7.57
N GLN A 313 -31.93 -4.82 -7.40
CA GLN A 313 -32.64 -4.69 -6.14
C GLN A 313 -33.12 -6.04 -5.59
N ARG A 314 -33.61 -6.94 -6.45
CA ARG A 314 -33.97 -8.32 -6.05
C ARG A 314 -32.76 -9.12 -5.57
N THR A 315 -31.63 -8.95 -6.23
CA THR A 315 -30.37 -9.62 -5.82
C THR A 315 -29.94 -9.10 -4.45
N VAL A 316 -29.91 -7.79 -4.25
CA VAL A 316 -29.60 -7.17 -2.95
C VAL A 316 -30.58 -7.63 -1.86
N ALA A 317 -31.89 -7.66 -2.14
CA ALA A 317 -32.89 -8.18 -1.20
C ALA A 317 -32.58 -9.61 -0.76
N THR A 318 -32.26 -10.48 -1.72
CA THR A 318 -31.91 -11.88 -1.45
C THR A 318 -30.68 -12.00 -0.56
N LEU A 319 -29.68 -11.11 -0.73
CA LEU A 319 -28.49 -11.11 0.12
C LEU A 319 -28.81 -10.62 1.54
N LEU A 320 -29.63 -9.57 1.68
CA LEU A 320 -30.07 -9.10 3.00
C LEU A 320 -30.90 -10.15 3.74
N GLU A 321 -31.70 -10.97 3.03
CA GLU A 321 -32.42 -12.09 3.66
C GLU A 321 -31.50 -13.23 4.13
N ARG A 322 -30.33 -13.39 3.48
CA ARG A 322 -29.37 -14.47 3.76
C ARG A 322 -28.32 -14.09 4.80
N ASP A 323 -27.94 -12.82 4.89
CA ASP A 323 -26.84 -12.34 5.72
C ASP A 323 -27.37 -11.36 6.79
N GLU A 324 -27.56 -11.88 8.01
CA GLU A 324 -28.12 -11.12 9.13
C GLU A 324 -27.26 -9.90 9.49
N ALA A 325 -25.93 -10.05 9.47
CA ALA A 325 -25.00 -8.94 9.75
C ALA A 325 -25.11 -7.83 8.69
N LEU A 326 -25.29 -8.21 7.42
CA LEU A 326 -25.54 -7.23 6.36
C LEU A 326 -26.91 -6.55 6.51
N ALA A 327 -27.95 -7.30 6.87
CA ALA A 327 -29.31 -6.78 7.09
C ALA A 327 -29.43 -5.83 8.28
N GLU A 328 -28.64 -6.04 9.33
CA GLU A 328 -28.56 -5.11 10.46
C GLU A 328 -28.06 -3.74 10.00
N ARG A 329 -27.03 -3.73 9.14
CA ARG A 329 -26.31 -2.53 8.69
C ARG A 329 -26.86 -1.88 7.43
N VAL A 330 -27.63 -2.59 6.61
CA VAL A 330 -28.08 -2.11 5.29
C VAL A 330 -29.59 -2.25 5.13
N ALA A 331 -30.20 -1.17 4.65
CA ALA A 331 -31.51 -1.20 4.01
C ALA A 331 -31.40 -0.70 2.57
N GLN A 332 -32.44 -0.88 1.77
CA GLN A 332 -32.49 -0.40 0.39
C GLN A 332 -33.79 0.32 0.10
N CYS A 333 -33.74 1.31 -0.80
CA CYS A 333 -34.94 1.92 -1.36
C CYS A 333 -35.64 0.94 -2.31
N ASP A 334 -36.97 1.07 -2.40
CA ASP A 334 -37.78 0.38 -3.40
C ASP A 334 -37.89 1.23 -4.68
N GLU A 335 -37.38 0.73 -5.79
CA GLU A 335 -37.33 1.40 -7.08
C GLU A 335 -38.09 0.62 -8.18
N ARG A 336 -38.93 -0.34 -7.78
CA ARG A 336 -39.70 -1.23 -8.69
C ARG A 336 -40.87 -0.54 -9.40
N ASP A 337 -41.39 0.54 -8.81
CA ASP A 337 -42.50 1.31 -9.35
C ASP A 337 -42.00 2.30 -10.42
N TRP A 338 -41.87 1.84 -11.65
CA TRP A 338 -41.49 2.69 -12.79
C TRP A 338 -42.32 2.41 -14.04
N CYS A 339 -42.34 3.39 -14.93
CA CYS A 339 -42.88 3.27 -16.29
C CYS A 339 -42.07 4.13 -17.26
N GLY A 340 -41.92 3.68 -18.50
CA GLY A 340 -41.19 4.43 -19.52
C GLY A 340 -41.65 4.12 -20.94
N TRP A 341 -41.22 4.97 -21.86
CA TRP A 341 -41.57 4.86 -23.27
C TRP A 341 -41.16 3.52 -23.87
N ARG A 342 -42.11 2.90 -24.57
CA ARG A 342 -41.90 1.73 -25.40
C ARG A 342 -42.14 2.15 -26.85
N GLY A 343 -41.03 2.34 -27.57
CA GLY A 343 -41.08 2.57 -29.01
C GLY A 343 -41.69 1.39 -29.77
N PRO A 344 -42.10 1.60 -31.03
CA PRO A 344 -42.41 0.50 -31.94
C PRO A 344 -41.22 -0.46 -32.10
N SER A 345 -41.46 -1.68 -32.63
CA SER A 345 -40.50 -2.79 -32.61
C SER A 345 -39.18 -2.55 -33.35
N ASP A 346 -39.12 -1.51 -34.17
CA ASP A 346 -37.97 -1.04 -34.94
C ASP A 346 -37.08 -0.05 -34.18
N VAL A 347 -37.53 0.49 -33.04
CA VAL A 347 -36.71 1.36 -32.17
C VAL A 347 -35.79 0.50 -31.32
N ASP A 348 -34.48 0.74 -31.41
CA ASP A 348 -33.48 0.04 -30.61
C ASP A 348 -33.62 0.43 -29.12
N GLU A 349 -33.79 -0.55 -28.23
CA GLU A 349 -33.86 -0.30 -26.78
C GLU A 349 -32.55 0.28 -26.22
N PHE A 350 -31.45 0.19 -26.97
CA PHE A 350 -30.14 0.76 -26.64
C PHE A 350 -29.96 2.22 -27.05
N ASP A 351 -30.90 2.81 -27.79
CA ASP A 351 -30.88 4.23 -28.13
C ASP A 351 -31.16 5.12 -26.90
N ASP A 352 -30.90 6.41 -27.05
CA ASP A 352 -31.11 7.44 -26.02
C ASP A 352 -32.57 7.87 -25.94
N ARG A 353 -33.28 7.89 -27.07
CA ARG A 353 -34.68 8.35 -27.19
C ARG A 353 -35.64 7.70 -26.19
N PRO A 354 -35.64 6.37 -25.96
CA PRO A 354 -36.51 5.75 -24.95
C PRO A 354 -36.30 6.28 -23.53
N GLY A 355 -35.12 6.82 -23.22
CA GLY A 355 -34.80 7.41 -21.92
C GLY A 355 -35.25 8.85 -21.72
N GLN A 356 -35.85 9.49 -22.74
CA GLN A 356 -36.32 10.87 -22.68
C GLN A 356 -37.72 11.03 -22.08
N LEU A 357 -38.52 9.95 -22.02
CA LEU A 357 -39.87 9.93 -21.46
C LEU A 357 -40.07 8.70 -20.57
N ALA A 358 -39.89 8.87 -19.27
CA ALA A 358 -40.06 7.86 -18.24
C ALA A 358 -40.27 8.50 -16.87
N ALA A 359 -40.67 7.70 -15.88
CA ALA A 359 -40.73 8.09 -14.49
C ALA A 359 -40.50 6.87 -13.59
N GLN A 360 -39.76 7.05 -12.50
CA GLN A 360 -39.53 6.04 -11.48
C GLN A 360 -39.80 6.61 -10.10
N LEU A 361 -40.57 5.90 -9.29
CA LEU A 361 -40.71 6.18 -7.87
C LEU A 361 -39.60 5.49 -7.09
N ARG A 362 -39.05 6.22 -6.12
CA ARG A 362 -38.12 5.71 -5.11
C ARG A 362 -38.80 5.80 -3.75
N GLY A 363 -39.09 4.66 -3.13
CA GLY A 363 -39.61 4.58 -1.77
C GLY A 363 -38.49 4.31 -0.77
N TYR A 364 -38.29 5.17 0.21
CA TYR A 364 -37.42 4.89 1.35
C TYR A 364 -38.10 3.89 2.30
N PRO A 365 -37.34 2.98 2.93
CA PRO A 365 -37.90 2.03 3.88
C PRO A 365 -38.47 2.75 5.12
N ALA A 366 -39.53 2.17 5.70
CA ALA A 366 -40.12 2.69 6.94
C ALA A 366 -39.08 2.76 8.07
N GLY A 367 -39.21 3.70 9.00
CA GLY A 367 -38.24 3.89 10.09
C GLY A 367 -37.05 4.79 9.76
N VAL A 368 -36.74 5.01 8.46
CA VAL A 368 -35.57 5.82 8.04
C VAL A 368 -35.73 7.30 8.39
N LEU A 369 -36.95 7.82 8.26
CA LEU A 369 -37.29 9.20 8.56
C LEU A 369 -37.97 9.34 9.94
N ASP A 370 -37.92 8.29 10.78
CA ASP A 370 -38.63 8.27 12.06
C ASP A 370 -37.73 8.61 13.25
N GLY A 371 -38.32 9.26 14.25
CA GLY A 371 -37.68 9.59 15.52
C GLY A 371 -36.64 10.71 15.41
N ASP A 372 -35.51 10.56 16.10
CA ASP A 372 -34.43 11.54 16.21
C ASP A 372 -33.25 11.33 15.24
N ALA A 373 -33.38 10.42 14.25
CA ALA A 373 -32.31 10.13 13.29
C ALA A 373 -32.17 11.20 12.22
N LEU A 374 -30.91 11.48 11.86
CA LEU A 374 -30.57 12.24 10.66
C LEU A 374 -30.29 11.29 9.50
N ALA A 375 -31.04 11.43 8.41
CA ALA A 375 -30.77 10.73 7.17
C ALA A 375 -29.89 11.62 6.27
N MET A 376 -28.63 11.22 6.08
CA MET A 376 -27.64 12.04 5.39
C MET A 376 -27.03 11.28 4.22
N PRO A 377 -27.22 11.72 2.97
CA PRO A 377 -26.39 11.24 1.86
C PRO A 377 -24.91 11.39 2.23
N MET A 378 -24.09 10.36 2.07
CA MET A 378 -22.67 10.45 2.43
C MET A 378 -21.93 11.54 1.64
N ALA A 379 -22.41 11.90 0.45
CA ALA A 379 -21.93 13.05 -0.31
C ALA A 379 -22.06 14.38 0.44
N ALA A 380 -23.06 14.52 1.32
CA ALA A 380 -23.20 15.69 2.18
C ALA A 380 -22.06 15.78 3.22
N LEU A 381 -21.59 14.63 3.73
CA LEU A 381 -20.46 14.56 4.67
C LEU A 381 -19.11 14.94 4.00
N ALA A 382 -19.01 14.81 2.67
CA ALA A 382 -17.85 15.25 1.89
C ALA A 382 -17.90 16.75 1.53
N ALA A 383 -18.97 17.46 1.90
CA ALA A 383 -19.14 18.87 1.60
C ALA A 383 -18.38 19.79 2.57
N HIS A 384 -18.42 21.10 2.33
CA HIS A 384 -17.65 22.08 3.10
C HIS A 384 -18.38 22.57 4.37
N GLU A 385 -19.66 22.23 4.52
CA GLU A 385 -20.60 22.77 5.49
C GLU A 385 -20.50 22.10 6.87
N TRP A 386 -19.28 21.74 7.30
CA TRP A 386 -19.03 21.13 8.60
C TRP A 386 -19.30 22.07 9.79
N ASP A 387 -19.43 23.37 9.58
CA ASP A 387 -19.96 24.29 10.60
C ASP A 387 -21.43 24.04 10.95
N THR A 388 -22.17 23.46 9.99
CA THR A 388 -23.56 23.03 10.15
C THR A 388 -23.62 21.57 10.60
N LEU A 389 -22.88 20.69 9.93
CA LEU A 389 -22.90 19.24 10.21
C LEU A 389 -22.23 18.87 11.54
N GLY A 390 -21.14 19.56 11.88
CA GLY A 390 -20.28 19.27 13.04
C GLY A 390 -21.00 19.32 14.39
N ARG A 391 -22.17 19.96 14.46
CA ARG A 391 -22.99 20.03 15.68
C ARG A 391 -23.70 18.72 16.01
N HIS A 392 -23.83 17.84 15.02
CA HIS A 392 -24.55 16.57 15.13
C HIS A 392 -23.59 15.37 15.26
N ILE A 393 -22.28 15.62 15.22
CA ILE A 393 -21.24 14.60 15.36
C ILE A 393 -20.33 14.93 16.56
N GLY A 394 -19.75 13.90 17.17
CA GLY A 394 -18.82 14.05 18.29
C GLY A 394 -17.38 14.31 17.83
N ASP A 395 -16.44 13.52 18.35
CA ASP A 395 -15.05 13.57 17.91
C ASP A 395 -14.94 13.14 16.42
N PRO A 396 -14.32 13.96 15.55
CA PRO A 396 -14.30 13.71 14.11
C PRO A 396 -13.50 12.47 13.72
N VAL A 397 -12.49 12.08 14.50
CA VAL A 397 -11.69 10.88 14.24
C VAL A 397 -12.47 9.64 14.65
N ALA A 398 -13.10 9.65 15.83
CA ALA A 398 -13.97 8.56 16.29
C ALA A 398 -15.15 8.35 15.35
N PHE A 399 -15.82 9.43 14.92
CA PHE A 399 -16.89 9.36 13.93
C PHE A 399 -16.41 8.73 12.62
N PHE A 400 -15.24 9.15 12.12
CA PHE A 400 -14.69 8.59 10.89
C PHE A 400 -14.31 7.10 11.05
N ARG A 401 -13.74 6.70 12.20
CA ARG A 401 -13.44 5.29 12.51
C ARG A 401 -14.71 4.44 12.43
N GLU A 402 -15.75 4.82 13.17
CA GLU A 402 -17.02 4.07 13.18
C GLU A 402 -17.67 4.01 11.79
N LEU A 403 -17.62 5.13 11.06
CA LEU A 403 -18.10 5.20 9.68
C LEU A 403 -17.30 4.26 8.77
N ALA A 404 -15.97 4.27 8.84
CA ALA A 404 -15.09 3.46 8.02
C ALA A 404 -15.23 1.96 8.32
N GLU A 405 -15.32 1.58 9.60
CA GLU A 405 -15.60 0.21 10.05
C GLU A 405 -16.93 -0.27 9.48
N SER A 406 -18.01 0.48 9.75
CA SER A 406 -19.35 0.11 9.28
C SER A 406 -19.45 0.09 7.74
N PHE A 407 -18.73 0.98 7.06
CA PHE A 407 -18.69 1.03 5.60
C PHE A 407 -17.88 -0.14 5.00
N CYS A 408 -16.81 -0.56 5.67
CA CYS A 408 -16.06 -1.77 5.29
C CYS A 408 -16.91 -3.02 5.50
N ASP A 409 -17.65 -3.13 6.61
CA ASP A 409 -18.56 -4.26 6.87
C ASP A 409 -19.54 -4.46 5.71
N ILE A 410 -20.16 -3.38 5.20
CA ILE A 410 -21.10 -3.48 4.09
C ILE A 410 -20.40 -3.81 2.76
N GLY A 411 -19.26 -3.17 2.46
CA GLY A 411 -18.55 -3.37 1.21
C GLY A 411 -18.02 -4.80 1.09
N PHE A 412 -17.41 -5.30 2.16
CA PHE A 412 -16.90 -6.66 2.26
C PHE A 412 -18.01 -7.71 2.38
N GLY A 413 -19.11 -7.38 3.06
CA GLY A 413 -20.30 -8.22 3.13
C GLY A 413 -20.87 -8.52 1.74
N PHE A 414 -21.05 -7.49 0.89
CA PHE A 414 -21.48 -7.70 -0.50
C PHE A 414 -20.42 -8.43 -1.35
N LEU A 415 -19.14 -8.06 -1.21
CA LEU A 415 -18.05 -8.68 -1.99
C LEU A 415 -17.95 -10.20 -1.78
N ARG A 416 -18.24 -10.69 -0.56
CA ARG A 416 -18.29 -12.13 -0.25
C ARG A 416 -19.23 -12.91 -1.17
N TYR A 417 -20.26 -12.26 -1.69
CA TYR A 417 -21.27 -12.83 -2.58
C TYR A 417 -20.99 -12.54 -4.06
N GLY A 418 -19.85 -11.94 -4.41
CA GLY A 418 -19.56 -11.52 -5.78
C GLY A 418 -20.44 -10.38 -6.28
N VAL A 419 -21.04 -9.60 -5.37
CA VAL A 419 -21.92 -8.46 -5.69
C VAL A 419 -21.31 -7.20 -5.10
N LEU A 420 -21.44 -6.05 -5.78
CA LEU A 420 -21.02 -4.78 -5.22
C LEU A 420 -21.96 -3.65 -5.70
N PRO A 421 -22.79 -3.09 -4.80
CA PRO A 421 -23.51 -1.86 -5.08
C PRO A 421 -22.57 -0.70 -5.42
N GLU A 422 -23.07 0.32 -6.09
CA GLU A 422 -22.27 1.51 -6.36
C GLU A 422 -22.15 2.40 -5.12
N LEU A 423 -21.17 2.10 -4.26
CA LEU A 423 -21.01 2.72 -2.94
C LEU A 423 -20.34 4.11 -2.97
N HIS A 424 -20.70 4.97 -3.91
CA HIS A 424 -20.28 6.38 -3.88
C HIS A 424 -21.22 7.24 -3.02
N GLY A 425 -20.75 8.42 -2.60
CA GLY A 425 -21.44 9.23 -1.58
C GLY A 425 -22.90 9.60 -1.88
N GLN A 426 -23.30 9.73 -3.15
CA GLN A 426 -24.69 10.04 -3.49
C GLN A 426 -25.65 8.85 -3.38
N ASN A 427 -25.20 7.60 -3.52
CA ASN A 427 -26.06 6.42 -3.54
C ASN A 427 -26.19 5.75 -2.16
N VAL A 428 -25.43 6.24 -1.19
CA VAL A 428 -25.42 5.73 0.18
C VAL A 428 -25.88 6.83 1.12
N VAL A 429 -26.99 6.58 1.83
CA VAL A 429 -27.52 7.47 2.87
C VAL A 429 -27.18 6.88 4.23
N ALA A 430 -26.40 7.60 5.04
CA ALA A 430 -26.07 7.23 6.40
C ALA A 430 -27.17 7.69 7.36
N ILE A 431 -27.63 6.79 8.22
CA ILE A 431 -28.57 7.08 9.30
C ILE A 431 -27.77 7.31 10.58
N ILE A 432 -27.78 8.56 11.05
CA ILE A 432 -26.97 9.00 12.18
C ILE A 432 -27.87 9.26 13.39
N ARG A 433 -27.59 8.63 14.52
CA ARG A 433 -28.24 8.89 15.81
C ARG A 433 -27.19 9.19 16.88
N SER A 434 -27.38 10.28 17.61
CA SER A 434 -26.47 10.71 18.69
C SER A 434 -24.99 10.77 18.27
N GLY A 435 -24.71 11.16 17.01
CA GLY A 435 -23.35 11.26 16.47
C GLY A 435 -22.72 9.95 16.00
N THR A 436 -23.47 8.84 15.96
CA THR A 436 -22.99 7.52 15.55
C THR A 436 -23.73 7.02 14.31
N VAL A 437 -23.05 6.27 13.44
CA VAL A 437 -23.64 5.69 12.23
C VAL A 437 -24.31 4.36 12.56
N GLN A 438 -25.64 4.31 12.42
CA GLN A 438 -26.43 3.14 12.81
C GLN A 438 -26.65 2.19 11.63
N ARG A 439 -26.98 2.74 10.46
CA ARG A 439 -27.37 1.97 9.27
C ARG A 439 -27.11 2.78 8.00
N PHE A 440 -26.93 2.09 6.88
CA PHE A 440 -26.89 2.68 5.55
C PHE A 440 -28.14 2.31 4.75
N VAL A 441 -28.65 3.26 3.97
CA VAL A 441 -29.74 3.03 3.00
C VAL A 441 -29.17 3.19 1.59
N LEU A 442 -29.25 2.12 0.80
CA LEU A 442 -28.83 2.10 -0.61
C LEU A 442 -29.96 2.58 -1.52
N ARG A 443 -29.60 3.30 -2.58
CA ARG A 443 -30.51 3.78 -3.64
C ARG A 443 -29.78 3.81 -4.98
N ASP A 444 -30.51 4.00 -6.08
CA ASP A 444 -29.98 3.96 -7.46
C ASP A 444 -29.36 2.59 -7.78
N HIS A 445 -30.20 1.56 -7.93
CA HIS A 445 -29.75 0.16 -8.06
C HIS A 445 -29.32 -0.23 -9.48
N ASP A 446 -29.36 0.69 -10.44
CA ASP A 446 -29.08 0.43 -11.86
C ASP A 446 -27.61 0.10 -12.17
N THR A 447 -26.71 0.27 -11.21
CA THR A 447 -25.26 0.07 -11.35
C THR A 447 -24.64 -0.95 -10.38
N VAL A 448 -25.44 -1.87 -9.83
CA VAL A 448 -24.90 -2.97 -8.99
C VAL A 448 -24.05 -3.92 -9.85
N ARG A 449 -22.78 -4.06 -9.46
CA ARG A 449 -21.75 -4.80 -10.19
C ARG A 449 -21.62 -6.22 -9.70
N LEU A 450 -21.23 -7.11 -10.60
CA LEU A 450 -21.27 -8.55 -10.40
C LEU A 450 -19.95 -9.20 -10.85
N TYR A 451 -19.46 -10.16 -10.07
CA TYR A 451 -18.43 -11.09 -10.47
C TYR A 451 -18.99 -12.53 -10.44
N PRO A 452 -19.32 -13.11 -11.61
CA PRO A 452 -20.07 -14.37 -11.68
C PRO A 452 -19.43 -15.56 -10.96
N LYS A 453 -18.10 -15.64 -10.89
CA LYS A 453 -17.39 -16.74 -10.22
C LYS A 453 -17.71 -16.76 -8.71
N TRP A 454 -17.50 -15.64 -8.01
CA TRP A 454 -17.81 -15.53 -6.58
C TRP A 454 -19.31 -15.65 -6.30
N MET A 455 -20.17 -15.15 -7.20
CA MET A 455 -21.62 -15.38 -7.08
C MET A 455 -21.97 -16.87 -7.13
N ALA A 456 -21.40 -17.62 -8.08
CA ALA A 456 -21.63 -19.05 -8.21
C ALA A 456 -21.12 -19.84 -6.99
N GLU A 457 -19.93 -19.51 -6.50
CA GLU A 457 -19.35 -20.10 -5.28
C GLU A 457 -20.20 -19.82 -4.03
N ALA A 458 -20.78 -18.63 -3.94
CA ALA A 458 -21.68 -18.24 -2.85
C ALA A 458 -23.15 -18.67 -3.06
N GLY A 459 -23.46 -19.40 -4.15
CA GLY A 459 -24.82 -19.86 -4.45
C GLY A 459 -25.82 -18.72 -4.73
N VAL A 460 -25.35 -17.62 -5.29
CA VAL A 460 -26.15 -16.44 -5.66
C VAL A 460 -26.47 -16.51 -7.16
N PRO A 461 -27.76 -16.50 -7.55
CA PRO A 461 -28.14 -16.59 -8.95
C PRO A 461 -27.79 -15.32 -9.72
N ASP A 462 -27.48 -15.49 -11.00
CA ASP A 462 -27.25 -14.37 -11.93
C ASP A 462 -28.58 -13.61 -12.19
N PRO A 463 -28.64 -12.29 -11.97
CA PRO A 463 -29.86 -11.50 -12.21
C PRO A 463 -30.27 -11.39 -13.68
N GLY A 464 -29.38 -11.75 -14.62
CA GLY A 464 -29.65 -11.71 -16.05
C GLY A 464 -29.86 -10.29 -16.57
N TYR A 465 -28.87 -9.41 -16.37
CA TYR A 465 -28.92 -8.04 -16.88
C TYR A 465 -29.05 -7.98 -18.40
N ARG A 466 -29.81 -6.99 -18.88
CA ARG A 466 -29.89 -6.62 -20.30
C ARG A 466 -28.72 -5.73 -20.64
N ILE A 467 -27.81 -6.25 -21.45
CA ILE A 467 -26.55 -5.60 -21.80
C ILE A 467 -26.40 -5.62 -23.32
N LYS A 468 -25.88 -4.52 -23.90
CA LYS A 468 -25.64 -4.43 -25.35
C LYS A 468 -24.55 -5.43 -25.76
N PRO A 469 -24.83 -6.36 -26.70
CA PRO A 469 -23.83 -7.32 -27.16
C PRO A 469 -22.58 -6.62 -27.71
N GLY A 470 -21.40 -7.07 -27.29
CA GLY A 470 -20.11 -6.56 -27.79
C GLY A 470 -19.66 -5.19 -27.25
N ALA A 471 -20.45 -4.51 -26.40
CA ALA A 471 -20.00 -3.28 -25.74
C ALA A 471 -19.03 -3.61 -24.58
N ALA A 472 -18.22 -2.63 -24.16
CA ALA A 472 -17.44 -2.72 -22.92
C ALA A 472 -18.38 -2.63 -21.70
N GLN A 473 -18.19 -3.48 -20.69
CA GLN A 473 -19.14 -3.60 -19.57
C GLN A 473 -18.55 -3.24 -18.23
N SER A 474 -19.35 -2.52 -17.44
CA SER A 474 -19.03 -2.13 -16.07
C SER A 474 -19.90 -2.81 -15.01
N LEU A 475 -20.93 -3.57 -15.42
CA LEU A 475 -21.87 -4.26 -14.54
C LEU A 475 -21.48 -5.73 -14.29
N ARG A 476 -20.91 -6.39 -15.29
CA ARG A 476 -20.43 -7.78 -15.20
C ARG A 476 -18.94 -7.77 -15.44
N LEU A 477 -18.17 -8.16 -14.42
CA LEU A 477 -16.71 -8.05 -14.39
C LEU A 477 -16.06 -9.42 -14.51
N ASP A 478 -14.81 -9.43 -14.98
CA ASP A 478 -14.09 -10.68 -15.30
C ASP A 478 -13.22 -11.16 -14.14
N SER A 479 -13.01 -10.34 -13.11
CA SER A 479 -12.24 -10.72 -11.93
C SER A 479 -12.71 -10.07 -10.63
N GLY A 480 -12.43 -10.73 -9.50
CA GLY A 480 -12.65 -10.17 -8.16
C GLY A 480 -11.80 -8.91 -7.90
N ARG A 481 -10.64 -8.79 -8.57
CA ARG A 481 -9.80 -7.59 -8.54
C ARG A 481 -10.51 -6.38 -9.14
N GLU A 482 -11.17 -6.54 -10.28
CA GLU A 482 -11.95 -5.46 -10.90
C GLU A 482 -13.14 -5.06 -10.03
N LEU A 483 -13.84 -6.03 -9.44
CA LEU A 483 -14.95 -5.77 -8.52
C LEU A 483 -14.48 -4.96 -7.31
N LEU A 484 -13.40 -5.40 -6.64
CA LEU A 484 -12.77 -4.66 -5.54
C LEU A 484 -12.24 -3.28 -5.97
N GLY A 485 -11.78 -3.15 -7.22
CA GLY A 485 -11.35 -1.88 -7.82
C GLY A 485 -12.42 -0.79 -7.78
N TYR A 486 -13.70 -1.16 -7.91
CA TYR A 486 -14.80 -0.21 -7.75
C TYR A 486 -15.01 0.22 -6.29
N LEU A 487 -14.77 -0.65 -5.31
CA LEU A 487 -14.78 -0.27 -3.89
C LEU A 487 -13.58 0.65 -3.58
N GLN A 488 -12.38 0.34 -4.08
CA GLN A 488 -11.19 1.18 -3.94
C GLN A 488 -11.42 2.60 -4.49
N THR A 489 -11.97 2.71 -5.70
CA THR A 489 -12.16 3.99 -6.38
C THR A 489 -13.37 4.75 -5.84
N LEU A 490 -14.57 4.17 -5.90
CA LEU A 490 -15.81 4.88 -5.59
C LEU A 490 -16.07 4.94 -4.09
N GLY A 491 -15.83 3.85 -3.38
CA GLY A 491 -16.05 3.73 -1.94
C GLY A 491 -14.95 4.41 -1.10
N PHE A 492 -13.68 4.13 -1.39
CA PHE A 492 -12.59 4.66 -0.56
C PHE A 492 -12.05 5.98 -1.08
N GLN A 493 -11.62 6.08 -2.35
CA GLN A 493 -10.96 7.29 -2.86
C GLN A 493 -11.91 8.46 -3.11
N VAL A 494 -13.17 8.21 -3.48
CA VAL A 494 -14.15 9.29 -3.76
C VAL A 494 -15.06 9.55 -2.55
N ASN A 495 -15.63 8.49 -1.96
CA ASN A 495 -16.59 8.64 -0.87
C ASN A 495 -15.91 8.88 0.48
N LEU A 496 -15.29 7.86 1.10
CA LEU A 496 -14.68 8.01 2.42
C LEU A 496 -13.57 9.07 2.44
N TYR A 497 -12.70 9.10 1.43
CA TYR A 497 -11.66 10.11 1.38
C TYR A 497 -12.20 11.52 1.11
N GLY A 498 -13.32 11.67 0.40
CA GLY A 498 -14.01 12.97 0.30
C GLY A 498 -14.44 13.50 1.66
N ILE A 499 -14.91 12.62 2.55
CA ILE A 499 -15.26 12.93 3.94
C ILE A 499 -13.99 13.25 4.75
N ALA A 500 -12.93 12.44 4.62
CA ALA A 500 -11.65 12.67 5.30
C ALA A 500 -11.01 14.01 4.90
N ASP A 501 -11.02 14.39 3.61
CA ASP A 501 -10.53 15.69 3.13
C ASP A 501 -11.38 16.85 3.67
N ALA A 502 -12.69 16.67 3.83
CA ALA A 502 -13.55 17.66 4.47
C ALA A 502 -13.25 17.84 5.96
N LEU A 503 -13.11 16.74 6.72
CA LEU A 503 -12.74 16.75 8.13
C LEU A 503 -11.33 17.31 8.36
N SER A 504 -10.35 16.88 7.57
CA SER A 504 -8.96 17.34 7.63
C SER A 504 -8.88 18.87 7.49
N ARG A 505 -9.58 19.43 6.50
CA ARG A 505 -9.63 20.88 6.28
C ARG A 505 -10.32 21.62 7.42
N ARG A 506 -11.44 21.08 7.94
CA ARG A 506 -12.23 21.77 8.97
C ARG A 506 -11.57 21.75 10.34
N TYR A 507 -10.95 20.64 10.71
CA TYR A 507 -10.42 20.40 12.05
C TYR A 507 -8.89 20.45 12.10
N ALA A 508 -8.22 20.75 10.98
CA ALA A 508 -6.75 20.78 10.85
C ALA A 508 -6.09 19.45 11.28
N ILE A 509 -6.73 18.33 10.96
CA ILE A 509 -6.24 16.97 11.25
C ILE A 509 -5.47 16.46 10.02
N ASP A 510 -4.29 15.88 10.24
CA ASP A 510 -3.52 15.25 9.18
C ASP A 510 -4.31 14.07 8.56
N GLU A 511 -4.47 14.05 7.24
CA GLU A 511 -5.26 13.02 6.57
C GLU A 511 -4.74 11.59 6.79
N ARG A 512 -3.45 11.42 7.14
CA ARG A 512 -2.86 10.11 7.47
C ARG A 512 -3.52 9.45 8.67
N VAL A 513 -4.12 10.24 9.57
CA VAL A 513 -4.93 9.72 10.68
C VAL A 513 -6.12 8.93 10.12
N PHE A 514 -6.88 9.50 9.19
CA PHE A 514 -8.04 8.84 8.58
C PHE A 514 -7.66 7.62 7.74
N TRP A 515 -6.52 7.66 7.03
CA TRP A 515 -6.00 6.47 6.34
C TRP A 515 -5.60 5.36 7.31
N THR A 516 -5.09 5.70 8.49
CA THR A 516 -4.77 4.73 9.55
C THR A 516 -6.05 4.09 10.08
N GLU A 517 -7.10 4.87 10.32
CA GLU A 517 -8.41 4.35 10.74
C GLU A 517 -9.03 3.43 9.69
N LEU A 518 -8.95 3.80 8.40
CA LEU A 518 -9.41 2.93 7.31
C LEU A 518 -8.58 1.63 7.24
N ARG A 519 -7.25 1.71 7.40
CA ARG A 519 -6.40 0.51 7.46
C ARG A 519 -6.79 -0.39 8.62
N ALA A 520 -7.08 0.17 9.79
CA ALA A 520 -7.52 -0.57 10.97
C ALA A 520 -8.84 -1.28 10.70
N ALA A 521 -9.84 -0.58 10.16
CA ALA A 521 -11.14 -1.13 9.75
C ALA A 521 -11.00 -2.33 8.78
N ILE A 522 -10.12 -2.20 7.79
CA ILE A 522 -9.84 -3.28 6.82
C ILE A 522 -9.14 -4.47 7.50
N SER A 523 -8.22 -4.20 8.42
CA SER A 523 -7.40 -5.25 9.06
C SER A 523 -8.19 -6.13 10.02
N VAL A 524 -9.30 -5.64 10.57
CA VAL A 524 -10.18 -6.39 11.47
C VAL A 524 -11.41 -6.99 10.77
N ALA A 525 -11.56 -6.75 9.47
CA ALA A 525 -12.68 -7.25 8.69
C ALA A 525 -12.66 -8.80 8.60
N ARG A 526 -13.80 -9.42 8.83
CA ARG A 526 -13.96 -10.89 8.79
C ARG A 526 -14.22 -11.37 7.37
N LEU A 527 -13.15 -11.79 6.70
CA LEU A 527 -13.16 -12.31 5.34
C LEU A 527 -12.41 -13.63 5.29
N ASP A 528 -12.92 -14.57 4.50
CA ASP A 528 -12.39 -15.92 4.37
C ASP A 528 -12.13 -16.25 2.89
N GLY A 529 -11.26 -17.23 2.62
CA GLY A 529 -11.03 -17.77 1.26
C GLY A 529 -10.44 -16.77 0.26
N GLU A 530 -10.72 -16.99 -1.04
CA GLU A 530 -10.16 -16.19 -2.15
C GLU A 530 -10.49 -14.69 -2.03
N VAL A 531 -11.65 -14.34 -1.46
CA VAL A 531 -12.04 -12.94 -1.24
C VAL A 531 -11.10 -12.26 -0.24
N ALA A 532 -10.73 -12.94 0.86
CA ALA A 532 -9.80 -12.41 1.85
C ALA A 532 -8.42 -12.16 1.25
N ASP A 533 -7.92 -13.11 0.45
CA ASP A 533 -6.63 -13.00 -0.23
C ASP A 533 -6.60 -11.83 -1.21
N VAL A 534 -7.66 -11.66 -2.01
CA VAL A 534 -7.78 -10.54 -2.94
C VAL A 534 -7.88 -9.21 -2.20
N VAL A 535 -8.70 -9.12 -1.14
CA VAL A 535 -8.84 -7.89 -0.34
C VAL A 535 -7.52 -7.52 0.32
N ARG A 536 -6.84 -8.47 0.98
CA ARG A 536 -5.55 -8.22 1.64
C ARG A 536 -4.50 -7.77 0.62
N ARG A 537 -4.34 -8.53 -0.46
CA ARG A 537 -3.34 -8.24 -1.49
C ARG A 537 -3.58 -6.87 -2.12
N GLU A 538 -4.78 -6.64 -2.65
CA GLU A 538 -5.08 -5.45 -3.44
C GLU A 538 -5.32 -4.19 -2.59
N LEU A 539 -5.71 -4.30 -1.32
CA LEU A 539 -5.84 -3.12 -0.44
C LEU A 539 -4.57 -2.80 0.34
N LEU A 540 -3.87 -3.82 0.88
CA LEU A 540 -2.81 -3.59 1.87
C LEU A 540 -1.39 -3.82 1.33
N ASP A 541 -1.24 -4.69 0.34
CA ASP A 541 0.09 -5.16 -0.09
C ASP A 541 0.59 -4.50 -1.37
N VAL A 542 -0.29 -4.18 -2.32
CA VAL A 542 0.10 -3.50 -3.58
C VAL A 542 0.54 -2.06 -3.36
N ASP A 543 1.50 -1.61 -4.18
CA ASP A 543 2.10 -0.28 -4.09
C ASP A 543 1.18 0.84 -4.61
N ARG A 544 0.30 0.48 -5.55
CA ARG A 544 -0.59 1.42 -6.22
C ARG A 544 -2.00 0.86 -6.26
N TRP A 545 -2.97 1.76 -6.09
CA TRP A 545 -4.38 1.47 -6.25
C TRP A 545 -4.87 1.90 -7.63
N PRO A 546 -5.87 1.20 -8.20
CA PRO A 546 -6.58 1.72 -9.36
C PRO A 546 -7.23 3.06 -9.00
N SER A 547 -7.16 4.02 -9.92
CA SER A 547 -7.83 5.31 -9.79
C SER A 547 -8.79 5.53 -10.97
N ARG A 548 -9.89 6.24 -10.73
CA ARG A 548 -10.87 6.57 -11.77
C ARG A 548 -10.47 7.89 -12.43
N GLN A 549 -9.93 7.82 -13.64
CA GLN A 549 -9.65 9.00 -14.46
C GLN A 549 -10.95 9.53 -15.05
N VAL A 550 -11.15 10.84 -14.96
CA VAL A 550 -12.37 11.54 -15.39
C VAL A 550 -12.09 12.68 -16.35
N LEU A 551 -10.95 13.36 -16.24
CA LEU A 551 -10.65 14.51 -17.10
C LEU A 551 -10.04 14.07 -18.44
N GLY A 552 -9.06 13.17 -18.43
CA GLY A 552 -8.45 12.65 -19.66
C GLY A 552 -9.44 11.99 -20.62
N PRO A 553 -10.34 11.10 -20.15
CA PRO A 553 -11.40 10.52 -20.97
C PRO A 553 -12.37 11.56 -21.53
N LEU A 554 -12.76 12.56 -20.75
CA LEU A 554 -13.62 13.66 -21.20
C LEU A 554 -12.93 14.50 -22.30
N LEU A 555 -11.62 14.72 -22.20
CA LEU A 555 -10.83 15.42 -23.22
C LEU A 555 -10.67 14.62 -24.52
N ARG A 556 -10.59 13.28 -24.46
CA ARG A 556 -10.42 12.42 -25.65
C ARG A 556 -11.72 12.12 -26.37
N ALA A 557 -12.78 11.81 -25.62
CA ALA A 557 -14.05 11.33 -26.18
C ALA A 557 -15.14 12.40 -26.25
N GLY A 558 -14.91 13.57 -25.64
CA GLY A 558 -15.94 14.58 -25.47
C GLY A 558 -17.07 14.10 -24.54
N ARG A 559 -18.24 14.75 -24.65
CA ARG A 559 -19.43 14.33 -23.91
C ARG A 559 -19.95 13.00 -24.44
N SER A 560 -20.35 12.13 -23.52
CA SER A 560 -21.07 10.91 -23.87
C SER A 560 -22.52 11.25 -24.19
N THR A 561 -23.05 10.73 -25.31
CA THR A 561 -24.50 10.77 -25.57
C THR A 561 -25.26 9.84 -24.60
N GLY A 562 -24.59 8.82 -24.08
CA GLY A 562 -25.15 7.84 -23.14
C GLY A 562 -25.20 8.30 -21.68
N VAL A 563 -25.84 7.46 -20.84
CA VAL A 563 -26.11 7.71 -19.41
C VAL A 563 -24.90 7.61 -18.47
N SER A 564 -23.73 7.19 -18.95
CA SER A 564 -22.53 7.01 -18.15
C SER A 564 -21.45 8.04 -18.48
N MET A 565 -20.82 8.57 -17.44
CA MET A 565 -19.69 9.52 -17.53
C MET A 565 -18.49 8.88 -18.25
N PRO A 566 -17.85 9.59 -19.20
CA PRO A 566 -16.56 9.18 -19.77
C PRO A 566 -15.53 8.97 -18.66
N ALA A 567 -14.93 7.77 -18.60
CA ALA A 567 -13.93 7.48 -17.60
C ALA A 567 -13.01 6.34 -18.03
N ALA A 568 -11.81 6.32 -17.44
CA ALA A 568 -10.79 5.29 -17.64
C ALA A 568 -10.18 4.89 -16.29
N THR A 569 -9.32 3.88 -16.32
CA THR A 569 -8.62 3.39 -15.13
C THR A 569 -7.17 3.85 -15.18
N GLY A 570 -6.78 4.65 -14.20
CA GLY A 570 -5.40 5.06 -13.91
C GLY A 570 -4.87 4.38 -12.64
N GLN A 571 -3.79 4.92 -12.08
CA GLN A 571 -3.15 4.40 -10.86
C GLN A 571 -2.71 5.56 -9.95
N VAL A 572 -2.86 5.38 -8.64
CA VAL A 572 -2.39 6.30 -7.59
C VAL A 572 -1.57 5.52 -6.56
N PRO A 573 -0.66 6.14 -5.79
CA PRO A 573 -0.02 5.48 -4.67
C PRO A 573 -1.06 4.87 -3.71
N ASN A 574 -0.77 3.69 -3.16
CA ASN A 574 -1.64 3.06 -2.17
C ASN A 574 -1.56 3.84 -0.84
N PRO A 575 -2.66 4.48 -0.39
CA PRO A 575 -2.62 5.33 0.80
C PRO A 575 -2.50 4.54 2.11
N LEU A 576 -2.78 3.24 2.09
CA LEU A 576 -2.70 2.37 3.26
C LEU A 576 -1.29 1.80 3.46
N ARG A 577 -0.39 1.91 2.47
CA ARG A 577 0.99 1.45 2.60
C ARG A 577 1.77 2.54 3.33
N ALA A 578 2.31 2.22 4.52
CA ALA A 578 3.26 3.13 5.16
C ALA A 578 4.40 3.38 4.17
N PRO A 579 4.78 4.64 3.87
CA PRO A 579 5.84 4.90 2.92
C PRO A 579 7.07 4.11 3.34
N ALA A 580 7.65 3.32 2.44
CA ALA A 580 8.77 2.42 2.75
C ALA A 580 9.92 3.16 3.47
N ARG A 581 10.05 4.46 3.19
CA ARG A 581 10.92 5.40 3.89
C ARG A 581 10.67 5.50 5.40
N VAL A 582 9.43 5.64 5.85
CA VAL A 582 9.08 5.74 7.28
C VAL A 582 9.45 4.44 8.01
N SER A 583 9.16 3.29 7.40
CA SER A 583 9.54 1.98 7.93
C SER A 583 11.06 1.81 8.02
N ALA A 584 11.79 2.25 6.99
CA ALA A 584 13.25 2.25 6.98
C ALA A 584 13.84 3.14 8.09
N GLU A 585 13.31 4.34 8.28
CA GLU A 585 13.76 5.24 9.34
C GLU A 585 13.49 4.65 10.73
N ARG A 586 12.31 4.05 10.96
CA ARG A 586 12.00 3.35 12.21
C ARG A 586 12.99 2.21 12.49
N ALA A 587 13.28 1.41 11.46
CA ALA A 587 14.25 0.32 11.56
C ALA A 587 15.67 0.83 11.86
N ALA A 588 16.08 1.95 11.25
CA ALA A 588 17.37 2.58 11.48
C ALA A 588 17.50 3.16 12.90
N ARG A 589 16.48 3.90 13.38
CA ARG A 589 16.46 4.43 14.76
C ARG A 589 16.61 3.31 15.79
N THR A 590 15.88 2.22 15.61
CA THR A 590 15.91 1.06 16.53
C THR A 590 17.31 0.45 16.59
N ARG A 591 17.97 0.22 15.45
CA ARG A 591 19.30 -0.37 15.37
C ARG A 591 20.38 0.54 15.95
N LEU A 592 20.29 1.83 15.66
CA LEU A 592 21.23 2.83 16.15
C LEU A 592 21.13 2.97 17.68
N LEU A 593 19.92 3.06 18.22
CA LEU A 593 19.69 3.13 19.66
C LEU A 593 20.11 1.85 20.39
N ASN A 594 19.76 0.68 19.87
CA ASN A 594 20.18 -0.59 20.47
C ASN A 594 21.72 -0.73 20.47
N ALA A 595 22.39 -0.37 19.37
CA ALA A 595 23.85 -0.36 19.32
C ALA A 595 24.45 0.66 20.30
N TYR A 596 23.90 1.87 20.37
CA TYR A 596 24.35 2.94 21.28
C TYR A 596 24.22 2.53 22.75
N LEU A 597 23.05 2.04 23.17
CA LEU A 597 22.80 1.63 24.55
C LEU A 597 23.70 0.46 24.96
N ARG A 598 23.87 -0.52 24.07
CA ARG A 598 24.75 -1.67 24.28
C ARG A 598 26.20 -1.26 24.50
N GLU A 599 26.68 -0.29 23.73
CA GLU A 599 28.11 0.08 23.70
C GLU A 599 28.48 1.13 24.74
N THR A 600 27.53 1.95 25.19
CA THR A 600 27.76 3.00 26.22
C THR A 600 27.44 2.56 27.65
N GLY A 601 26.72 1.44 27.82
CA GLY A 601 26.38 0.91 29.15
C GLY A 601 25.34 1.74 29.92
N GLN A 602 24.52 2.55 29.24
CA GLN A 602 23.57 3.49 29.86
C GLN A 602 22.07 3.09 29.77
N PRO A 603 21.59 1.98 30.35
CA PRO A 603 20.15 1.77 30.43
C PRO A 603 19.58 2.44 31.70
N ARG A 604 19.24 3.74 31.65
CA ARG A 604 18.18 4.27 32.52
C ARG A 604 16.83 4.01 31.86
N LEU A 605 16.41 2.74 31.90
CA LEU A 605 15.09 2.32 31.45
C LEU A 605 14.16 2.35 32.67
N SER A 606 13.27 3.34 32.76
CA SER A 606 12.29 3.46 33.85
C SER A 606 10.91 3.00 33.36
N GLY A 607 10.50 1.79 33.78
CA GLY A 607 9.22 1.22 33.35
C GLY A 607 9.11 1.08 31.83
N ALA A 608 8.09 1.69 31.23
CA ALA A 608 7.80 1.67 29.79
C ALA A 608 8.46 2.82 29.01
N ARG A 609 9.37 3.59 29.63
CA ARG A 609 9.99 4.77 29.02
C ARG A 609 11.51 4.65 28.97
N LEU A 610 12.08 5.05 27.84
CA LEU A 610 13.49 5.34 27.68
C LEU A 610 13.75 6.76 28.19
N GLU A 611 14.72 6.91 29.09
CA GLU A 611 15.29 8.22 29.47
C GLU A 611 16.81 8.14 29.34
N LEU A 612 17.33 8.73 28.26
CA LEU A 612 18.74 8.69 27.92
C LEU A 612 19.34 10.09 28.14
N PRO A 613 20.21 10.27 29.16
CA PRO A 613 20.93 11.52 29.33
C PRO A 613 21.79 11.82 28.11
N MET A 614 21.77 13.07 27.66
CA MET A 614 22.56 13.57 26.53
C MET A 614 23.48 14.70 27.03
N PRO A 615 24.64 14.38 27.64
CA PRO A 615 25.53 15.37 28.24
C PRO A 615 26.03 16.43 27.25
N ALA A 616 26.36 16.04 26.01
CA ALA A 616 26.83 16.99 25.01
C ALA A 616 25.71 17.96 24.59
N ALA A 617 24.45 17.50 24.59
CA ALA A 617 23.29 18.34 24.32
C ALA A 617 22.73 19.07 25.56
N GLY A 618 23.23 18.77 26.77
CA GLY A 618 22.72 19.33 28.03
C GLY A 618 21.26 19.01 28.32
N SER A 619 20.74 17.88 27.84
CA SER A 619 19.31 17.53 27.91
C SER A 619 19.08 16.02 28.10
N VAL A 620 17.82 15.58 28.08
CA VAL A 620 17.41 14.18 28.16
C VAL A 620 16.58 13.82 26.94
N LEU A 621 16.98 12.77 26.24
CA LEU A 621 16.18 12.14 25.21
C LEU A 621 15.21 11.15 25.87
N SER A 622 13.93 11.28 25.57
CA SER A 622 12.88 10.39 26.05
C SER A 622 12.10 9.76 24.91
N GLY A 623 11.57 8.56 25.12
CA GLY A 623 10.72 7.86 24.14
C GLY A 623 10.08 6.62 24.75
N ASP A 624 9.05 6.09 24.10
CA ASP A 624 8.34 4.91 24.60
C ASP A 624 9.09 3.63 24.23
N ILE A 625 9.03 2.63 25.11
CA ILE A 625 9.56 1.28 24.87
C ILE A 625 8.36 0.36 24.70
N ARG A 626 8.18 -0.17 23.48
CA ARG A 626 7.14 -1.15 23.16
C ARG A 626 7.51 -2.55 23.65
N TYR A 627 8.80 -2.90 23.58
CA TYR A 627 9.31 -4.17 24.07
C TYR A 627 10.68 -3.99 24.71
N ARG A 628 10.80 -4.40 25.98
CA ARG A 628 12.07 -4.40 26.69
C ARG A 628 12.71 -5.78 26.63
N SER A 629 13.70 -5.93 25.76
CA SER A 629 14.48 -7.16 25.69
C SER A 629 15.53 -7.29 26.80
N VAL A 630 15.76 -8.51 27.27
CA VAL A 630 16.82 -8.84 28.25
C VAL A 630 18.19 -8.83 27.57
N SER A 631 18.27 -9.25 26.31
CA SER A 631 19.50 -9.27 25.49
C SER A 631 19.83 -7.91 24.84
N GLY A 632 19.04 -6.87 25.11
CA GLY A 632 19.27 -5.50 24.60
C GLY A 632 18.65 -5.21 23.23
N HIS A 633 17.88 -6.14 22.65
CA HIS A 633 17.10 -5.92 21.42
C HIS A 633 15.80 -5.17 21.74
N HIS A 634 15.88 -3.94 22.22
CA HIS A 634 14.69 -3.16 22.58
C HIS A 634 13.89 -2.75 21.34
N GLU A 635 12.58 -2.62 21.48
CA GLU A 635 11.68 -2.02 20.48
C GLU A 635 11.09 -0.71 21.03
N TYR A 636 11.07 0.33 20.21
CA TYR A 636 10.69 1.68 20.61
C TYR A 636 9.41 2.13 19.93
N GLY A 637 8.69 3.08 20.55
CA GLY A 637 7.61 3.84 19.92
C GLY A 637 8.10 4.74 18.79
N ASP A 638 7.17 5.42 18.13
CA ASP A 638 7.49 6.26 16.97
C ASP A 638 8.05 7.64 17.31
N GLU A 639 7.73 8.12 18.50
CA GLU A 639 8.05 9.48 18.93
C GLU A 639 9.19 9.49 19.95
N PHE A 640 10.18 10.34 19.69
CA PHE A 640 11.25 10.66 20.63
C PHE A 640 11.21 12.16 20.94
N ARG A 641 11.54 12.53 22.18
CA ARG A 641 11.52 13.92 22.65
C ARG A 641 12.82 14.30 23.35
N LEU A 642 13.41 15.42 22.97
CA LEU A 642 14.55 16.04 23.64
C LEU A 642 14.05 17.23 24.47
N GLY A 643 14.16 17.16 25.79
CA GLY A 643 13.68 18.23 26.68
C GLY A 643 12.18 18.57 26.51
N GLY A 644 11.36 17.58 26.13
CA GLY A 644 9.91 17.72 25.90
C GLY A 644 9.49 18.01 24.46
N ARG A 645 10.42 18.42 23.57
CA ARG A 645 10.16 18.66 22.15
C ARG A 645 10.38 17.41 21.32
N VAL A 646 9.45 17.10 20.40
CA VAL A 646 9.59 15.98 19.45
C VAL A 646 10.79 16.21 18.52
N VAL A 647 11.59 15.17 18.31
CA VAL A 647 12.75 15.18 17.41
C VAL A 647 12.53 14.25 16.21
N GLY A 648 12.93 14.72 15.03
CA GLY A 648 12.85 13.94 13.79
C GLY A 648 13.98 12.90 13.66
N HIS A 649 13.94 12.09 12.59
CA HIS A 649 14.96 11.04 12.35
C HIS A 649 16.38 11.61 12.24
N ALA A 650 16.60 12.59 11.36
CA ALA A 650 17.93 13.18 11.15
C ALA A 650 18.47 13.82 12.43
N GLU A 651 17.62 14.56 13.15
CA GLU A 651 17.99 15.19 14.42
C GLU A 651 18.40 14.17 15.49
N LEU A 652 17.68 13.03 15.58
CA LEU A 652 18.05 11.95 16.48
C LEU A 652 19.41 11.33 16.11
N VAL A 653 19.68 11.14 14.81
CA VAL A 653 20.97 10.62 14.32
C VAL A 653 22.10 11.58 14.70
N ASP A 654 21.95 12.87 14.40
CA ASP A 654 22.95 13.89 14.70
C ASP A 654 23.23 14.01 16.20
N LEU A 655 22.18 13.91 17.03
CA LEU A 655 22.28 13.90 18.48
C LEU A 655 23.17 12.73 18.97
N LEU A 656 22.86 11.51 18.54
CA LEU A 656 23.61 10.32 18.95
C LEU A 656 25.06 10.35 18.45
N LEU A 657 25.29 10.83 17.22
CA LEU A 657 26.65 11.01 16.68
C LEU A 657 27.44 12.09 17.42
N SER A 658 26.79 13.16 17.86
CA SER A 658 27.42 14.23 18.65
C SER A 658 27.87 13.72 20.03
N GLU A 659 27.06 12.89 20.68
CA GLU A 659 27.45 12.23 21.93
C GLU A 659 28.62 11.26 21.73
N LEU A 660 28.62 10.49 20.64
CA LEU A 660 29.76 9.63 20.30
C LEU A 660 31.03 10.44 20.01
N ALA A 661 30.90 11.58 19.34
CA ALA A 661 32.02 12.47 19.08
C ALA A 661 32.61 13.03 20.38
N ALA A 662 31.75 13.50 21.29
CA ALA A 662 32.15 13.98 22.61
C ALA A 662 32.83 12.89 23.45
N ALA A 663 32.32 11.66 23.42
CA ALA A 663 32.87 10.54 24.17
C ALA A 663 34.19 9.99 23.59
N SER A 664 34.34 10.00 22.27
CA SER A 664 35.51 9.42 21.59
C SER A 664 36.62 10.44 21.25
N GLY A 665 36.30 11.73 21.25
CA GLY A 665 37.19 12.78 20.76
C GLY A 665 37.39 12.77 19.23
N GLN A 666 36.57 12.02 18.49
CA GLN A 666 36.61 11.92 17.03
C GLN A 666 35.45 12.68 16.39
N MET A 667 35.69 13.35 15.27
CA MET A 667 34.64 14.05 14.53
C MET A 667 33.77 13.06 13.74
N PRO A 668 32.44 13.29 13.62
CA PRO A 668 31.54 12.39 12.90
C PRO A 668 31.83 12.18 11.41
N GLY A 669 32.52 13.11 10.75
CA GLY A 669 32.80 13.03 9.32
C GLY A 669 31.52 12.84 8.49
N SER A 670 31.50 11.84 7.59
CA SER A 670 30.33 11.47 6.77
C SER A 670 29.39 10.45 7.43
N ALA A 671 29.45 10.23 8.74
CA ALA A 671 28.65 9.22 9.44
C ALA A 671 27.14 9.38 9.21
N ALA A 672 26.61 10.61 9.31
CA ALA A 672 25.19 10.89 9.08
C ALA A 672 24.77 10.56 7.63
N GLU A 673 25.60 10.94 6.65
CA GLU A 673 25.37 10.61 5.23
C GLU A 673 25.37 9.11 4.96
N GLN A 674 26.26 8.36 5.62
CA GLN A 674 26.30 6.90 5.49
C GLN A 674 25.05 6.22 6.08
N ILE A 675 24.55 6.73 7.22
CA ILE A 675 23.28 6.28 7.82
C ILE A 675 22.13 6.58 6.86
N GLU A 676 22.05 7.81 6.36
CA GLU A 676 21.03 8.24 5.39
C GLU A 676 21.03 7.40 4.11
N HIS A 677 22.21 7.07 3.57
CA HIS A 677 22.33 6.13 2.44
C HIS A 677 21.82 4.73 2.78
N SER A 678 22.12 4.22 3.99
CA SER A 678 21.58 2.94 4.44
C SER A 678 20.05 2.98 4.59
N VAL A 679 19.48 4.10 5.07
CA VAL A 679 18.02 4.30 5.16
C VAL A 679 17.38 4.33 3.79
N THR A 680 17.95 5.10 2.85
CA THR A 680 17.44 5.22 1.48
C THR A 680 17.39 3.86 0.78
N ARG A 681 18.44 3.05 0.93
CA ARG A 681 18.49 1.71 0.36
C ARG A 681 17.51 0.76 1.03
N THR A 682 17.42 0.80 2.35
CA THR A 682 16.41 0.01 3.09
C THR A 682 15.01 0.39 2.64
N ALA A 683 14.71 1.68 2.46
CA ALA A 683 13.43 2.14 1.94
C ALA A 683 13.15 1.60 0.54
N ARG A 684 14.16 1.59 -0.35
CA ARG A 684 14.05 1.00 -1.67
C ARG A 684 13.80 -0.51 -1.61
N TYR A 685 14.53 -1.24 -0.77
CA TYR A 685 14.30 -2.67 -0.57
C TYR A 685 12.89 -2.96 -0.06
N LEU A 686 12.43 -2.21 0.95
CA LEU A 686 11.07 -2.37 1.48
C LEU A 686 10.00 -2.00 0.45
N ALA A 687 10.27 -1.06 -0.47
CA ALA A 687 9.34 -0.68 -1.53
C ALA A 687 9.29 -1.74 -2.63
N ASP A 688 10.45 -2.14 -3.15
CA ASP A 688 10.62 -2.88 -4.40
C ASP A 688 10.86 -4.39 -4.20
N HIS A 689 10.86 -4.89 -2.95
CA HIS A 689 11.08 -6.32 -2.69
C HIS A 689 9.99 -7.18 -3.33
N PRO A 690 10.35 -8.23 -4.10
CA PRO A 690 9.37 -9.12 -4.71
C PRO A 690 8.55 -9.86 -3.63
N PRO A 691 7.20 -9.83 -3.71
CA PRO A 691 6.33 -10.38 -2.67
C PRO A 691 6.28 -11.92 -2.67
N ASN A 692 6.60 -12.56 -3.79
CA ASN A 692 6.46 -13.99 -3.99
C ASN A 692 7.76 -14.66 -4.39
N ASP A 693 7.91 -15.89 -3.91
CA ASP A 693 9.00 -16.76 -4.23
C ASP A 693 8.66 -17.64 -5.44
N VAL A 694 9.06 -17.19 -6.62
CA VAL A 694 8.89 -17.97 -7.86
C VAL A 694 9.86 -19.17 -7.91
N TYR A 695 10.84 -19.25 -7.01
CA TYR A 695 12.06 -20.07 -7.20
C TYR A 695 12.45 -20.96 -6.01
N GLY A 696 11.68 -20.96 -4.92
CA GLY A 696 11.80 -21.87 -3.79
C GLY A 696 12.37 -21.25 -2.50
N PRO A 697 11.91 -21.73 -1.32
CA PRO A 697 11.98 -21.01 -0.04
C PRO A 697 13.39 -20.60 0.41
N THR A 698 14.40 -21.34 -0.03
CA THR A 698 15.81 -21.05 0.24
C THR A 698 16.27 -19.77 -0.46
N ARG A 699 15.91 -19.58 -1.73
CA ARG A 699 16.26 -18.36 -2.47
C ARG A 699 15.55 -17.16 -1.87
N HIS A 700 14.25 -17.28 -1.61
CA HIS A 700 13.50 -16.20 -0.99
C HIS A 700 14.11 -15.78 0.35
N ALA A 701 14.40 -16.72 1.25
CA ALA A 701 15.04 -16.41 2.53
C ALA A 701 16.36 -15.62 2.36
N GLU A 702 17.22 -16.01 1.43
CA GLU A 702 18.50 -15.34 1.19
C GLU A 702 18.35 -13.93 0.59
N GLN A 703 17.24 -13.69 -0.10
CA GLN A 703 16.87 -12.42 -0.71
C GLN A 703 15.97 -11.56 0.20
N SER A 704 15.56 -12.06 1.38
CA SER A 704 14.64 -11.38 2.31
C SER A 704 15.30 -10.89 3.59
N VAL A 705 16.62 -10.72 3.61
CA VAL A 705 17.30 -9.95 4.67
C VAL A 705 17.17 -8.48 4.26
N LEU A 706 16.11 -7.77 4.63
CA LEU A 706 15.80 -6.42 4.13
C LEU A 706 16.36 -5.32 5.02
N LEU A 707 16.39 -5.56 6.34
CA LEU A 707 16.77 -4.57 7.34
C LEU A 707 18.23 -4.73 7.79
N GLY A 708 18.78 -5.94 7.65
CA GLY A 708 20.15 -6.28 7.99
C GLY A 708 20.43 -6.29 9.50
N HIS A 709 21.72 -6.29 9.86
CA HIS A 709 22.19 -6.56 11.23
C HIS A 709 21.50 -5.66 12.28
N PRO A 710 20.88 -6.23 13.35
CA PRO A 710 20.03 -5.48 14.29
C PRO A 710 20.81 -4.55 15.22
N MET A 711 22.14 -4.69 15.26
CA MET A 711 23.03 -3.92 16.13
C MET A 711 24.18 -3.26 15.34
N HIS A 712 23.84 -2.61 14.23
CA HIS A 712 24.78 -1.91 13.35
C HIS A 712 24.16 -0.59 12.84
N PRO A 713 24.91 0.52 12.74
CA PRO A 713 24.37 1.81 12.26
C PRO A 713 24.01 1.82 10.77
N ILE A 714 24.80 1.12 9.95
CA ILE A 714 24.63 1.07 8.49
C ILE A 714 24.47 -0.36 7.95
N PRO A 715 23.45 -1.11 8.39
CA PRO A 715 23.31 -2.53 8.08
C PRO A 715 23.17 -2.82 6.58
N LYS A 716 22.75 -1.83 5.78
CA LYS A 716 22.61 -1.88 4.31
C LYS A 716 23.59 -0.97 3.56
N GLY A 717 24.69 -0.60 4.20
CA GLY A 717 25.78 0.12 3.56
C GLY A 717 26.51 -0.74 2.51
N ALA A 718 26.64 -0.24 1.29
CA ALA A 718 27.42 -0.84 0.19
C ALA A 718 28.07 0.28 -0.66
N HIS A 719 29.18 0.83 -0.20
CA HIS A 719 29.88 1.93 -0.87
C HIS A 719 30.65 1.40 -2.07
N GLY A 720 30.34 1.95 -3.26
CA GLY A 720 30.86 1.50 -4.55
C GLY A 720 29.76 1.10 -5.54
N PHE A 721 28.56 0.78 -5.05
CA PHE A 721 27.39 0.53 -5.90
C PHE A 721 26.62 1.82 -6.21
N THR A 722 26.27 1.99 -7.48
CA THR A 722 25.25 2.94 -7.96
C THR A 722 23.85 2.38 -7.74
N ASP A 723 22.82 3.19 -8.01
CA ASP A 723 21.42 2.73 -7.97
C ASP A 723 21.10 1.66 -9.02
N ASP A 724 21.78 1.70 -10.18
CA ASP A 724 21.67 0.67 -11.22
C ASP A 724 22.36 -0.63 -10.77
N ASP A 725 23.51 -0.52 -10.10
CA ASP A 725 24.20 -1.68 -9.53
C ASP A 725 23.36 -2.38 -8.46
N LEU A 726 22.62 -1.62 -7.65
CA LEU A 726 21.67 -2.19 -6.70
C LEU A 726 20.58 -2.99 -7.41
N ALA A 727 19.96 -2.43 -8.45
CA ALA A 727 18.94 -3.15 -9.22
C ALA A 727 19.50 -4.43 -9.87
N ALA A 728 20.75 -4.39 -10.35
CA ALA A 728 21.38 -5.50 -11.04
C ALA A 728 21.92 -6.61 -10.12
N TYR A 729 22.35 -6.27 -8.90
CA TYR A 729 23.15 -7.17 -8.06
C TYR A 729 22.70 -7.30 -6.59
N ALA A 730 21.74 -6.51 -6.11
CA ALA A 730 21.29 -6.61 -4.72
C ALA A 730 20.34 -7.80 -4.52
N PRO A 731 20.62 -8.72 -3.56
CA PRO A 731 19.74 -9.84 -3.28
C PRO A 731 18.34 -9.39 -2.85
N GLU A 732 18.22 -8.27 -2.13
CA GLU A 732 16.96 -7.74 -1.62
C GLU A 732 15.97 -7.33 -2.72
N LEU A 733 16.46 -7.06 -3.93
CA LEU A 733 15.65 -6.71 -5.10
C LEU A 733 15.39 -7.91 -6.02
N GLY A 734 15.68 -9.13 -5.55
CA GLY A 734 15.45 -10.36 -6.31
C GLY A 734 16.43 -10.57 -7.47
N ALA A 735 17.57 -9.85 -7.48
CA ALA A 735 18.54 -9.84 -8.57
C ALA A 735 18.96 -11.25 -9.02
N ALA A 736 19.21 -11.38 -10.32
CA ALA A 736 19.82 -12.52 -10.97
C ALA A 736 20.64 -12.03 -12.17
N PHE A 737 21.79 -12.65 -12.42
CA PHE A 737 22.71 -12.22 -13.47
C PHE A 737 23.63 -13.37 -13.91
N ARG A 738 24.26 -13.24 -15.08
CA ARG A 738 25.30 -14.18 -15.53
C ARG A 738 26.66 -13.74 -15.06
N LEU A 739 27.52 -14.70 -14.68
CA LEU A 739 28.91 -14.41 -14.33
C LEU A 739 29.75 -14.09 -15.56
N SER A 740 30.70 -13.18 -15.39
CA SER A 740 31.79 -13.00 -16.34
C SER A 740 32.85 -14.08 -16.09
N TRP A 741 33.56 -14.50 -17.14
CA TRP A 741 34.59 -15.54 -17.03
C TRP A 741 35.90 -15.10 -17.66
N TYR A 742 37.02 -15.39 -16.99
CA TYR A 742 38.36 -15.21 -17.54
C TYR A 742 38.99 -16.58 -17.78
N ALA A 743 39.60 -16.77 -18.95
CA ALA A 743 40.52 -17.89 -19.17
C ALA A 743 41.93 -17.47 -18.71
N VAL A 744 42.52 -18.27 -17.83
CA VAL A 744 43.80 -17.96 -17.18
C VAL A 744 44.87 -18.91 -17.69
N ALA A 745 46.05 -18.39 -18.05
CA ALA A 745 47.17 -19.23 -18.45
C ALA A 745 47.53 -20.24 -17.34
N PRO A 746 47.73 -21.54 -17.64
CA PRO A 746 47.93 -22.58 -16.62
C PRO A 746 49.04 -22.28 -15.60
N GLU A 747 50.13 -21.65 -16.03
CA GLU A 747 51.25 -21.25 -15.18
C GLU A 747 50.91 -20.16 -14.16
N LEU A 748 49.86 -19.38 -14.41
CA LEU A 748 49.35 -18.37 -13.48
C LEU A 748 48.32 -18.91 -12.51
N VAL A 749 47.84 -20.15 -12.65
CA VAL A 749 46.77 -20.66 -11.79
C VAL A 749 47.32 -21.20 -10.47
N ALA A 750 46.68 -20.78 -9.37
CA ALA A 750 46.81 -21.40 -8.06
C ALA A 750 45.45 -21.98 -7.65
N GLU A 751 45.38 -23.28 -7.41
CA GLU A 751 44.15 -23.94 -6.99
C GLU A 751 44.44 -25.10 -6.05
N GLU A 752 43.48 -25.40 -5.19
CA GLU A 752 43.49 -26.53 -4.28
C GLU A 752 42.05 -27.02 -4.11
N GLN A 753 41.86 -28.34 -4.20
CA GLN A 753 40.56 -28.98 -4.02
C GLN A 753 40.59 -29.85 -2.76
N ILE A 754 39.67 -29.56 -1.84
CA ILE A 754 39.54 -30.23 -0.54
C ILE A 754 38.51 -31.36 -0.61
N THR A 755 37.35 -31.10 -1.21
CA THR A 755 36.29 -32.09 -1.39
C THR A 755 35.84 -32.17 -2.85
N GLY A 756 35.23 -33.29 -3.23
CA GLY A 756 34.76 -33.51 -4.60
C GLY A 756 33.64 -32.55 -5.02
N GLY A 757 33.52 -32.32 -6.33
CA GLY A 757 32.50 -31.45 -6.93
C GLY A 757 33.07 -30.68 -8.13
N ALA A 758 32.23 -30.37 -9.11
CA ALA A 758 32.60 -29.53 -10.25
C ALA A 758 32.45 -28.05 -9.90
N TRP A 759 33.38 -27.23 -10.39
CA TRP A 759 33.42 -25.77 -10.17
C TRP A 759 32.96 -24.95 -11.38
N GLN A 760 32.83 -25.60 -12.53
CA GLN A 760 32.42 -25.00 -13.79
C GLN A 760 31.04 -25.57 -14.20
N PRO A 761 30.03 -24.71 -14.40
CA PRO A 761 28.72 -25.14 -14.87
C PRO A 761 28.78 -25.55 -16.36
N PRO A 762 27.79 -26.34 -16.85
CA PRO A 762 27.68 -26.65 -18.26
C PRO A 762 27.41 -25.39 -19.10
N GLY A 763 27.77 -25.41 -20.38
CA GLY A 763 27.50 -24.31 -21.32
C GLY A 763 28.54 -23.18 -21.33
N LEU A 764 29.71 -23.38 -20.71
CA LEU A 764 30.87 -22.53 -20.90
C LEU A 764 31.66 -22.89 -22.17
N VAL A 765 32.57 -22.01 -22.59
CA VAL A 765 33.45 -22.22 -23.76
C VAL A 765 34.40 -23.38 -23.47
N ASP A 766 34.54 -24.29 -24.43
CA ASP A 766 35.54 -25.36 -24.38
C ASP A 766 36.92 -24.78 -24.67
N THR A 767 37.80 -24.77 -23.67
CA THR A 767 39.16 -24.23 -23.75
C THR A 767 40.12 -25.10 -22.94
N ALA A 768 41.37 -25.16 -23.39
CA ALA A 768 42.45 -25.83 -22.66
C ALA A 768 42.89 -25.06 -21.40
N TRP A 769 42.43 -23.82 -21.20
CA TRP A 769 42.84 -22.94 -20.10
C TRP A 769 41.84 -22.97 -18.95
N PRO A 770 42.28 -23.03 -17.68
CA PRO A 770 41.37 -22.95 -16.54
C PRO A 770 40.53 -21.68 -16.55
N LEU A 771 39.23 -21.85 -16.31
CA LEU A 771 38.26 -20.75 -16.24
C LEU A 771 38.08 -20.24 -14.81
N LEU A 772 38.06 -18.93 -14.67
CA LEU A 772 37.86 -18.22 -13.41
C LEU A 772 36.58 -17.38 -13.48
N PRO A 773 35.59 -17.62 -12.60
CA PRO A 773 34.38 -16.80 -12.56
C PRO A 773 34.66 -15.46 -11.90
N VAL A 774 34.07 -14.40 -12.43
CA VAL A 774 34.22 -13.03 -11.97
C VAL A 774 32.84 -12.39 -11.90
N HIS A 775 32.54 -11.70 -10.80
CA HIS A 775 31.30 -10.95 -10.67
C HIS A 775 31.27 -9.86 -11.77
N PRO A 776 30.15 -9.62 -12.49
CA PRO A 776 30.11 -8.65 -13.58
C PRO A 776 30.56 -7.24 -13.19
N TRP A 777 30.12 -6.76 -12.01
CA TRP A 777 30.62 -5.52 -11.42
C TRP A 777 32.16 -5.53 -11.24
N GLN A 778 32.71 -6.63 -10.72
CA GLN A 778 34.15 -6.80 -10.47
C GLN A 778 34.92 -6.82 -11.80
N ALA A 779 34.39 -7.44 -12.85
CA ALA A 779 35.02 -7.45 -14.17
C ALA A 779 35.23 -6.02 -14.70
N ARG A 780 34.19 -5.17 -14.64
CA ARG A 780 34.28 -3.75 -15.02
C ARG A 780 35.31 -2.99 -14.18
N TYR A 781 35.37 -3.27 -12.88
CA TYR A 781 36.38 -2.68 -11.99
C TYR A 781 37.81 -3.10 -12.38
N LEU A 782 38.00 -4.38 -12.72
CA LEU A 782 39.30 -4.95 -13.09
C LEU A 782 39.83 -4.42 -14.42
N GLU A 783 38.97 -4.11 -15.40
CA GLU A 783 39.37 -3.48 -16.68
C GLU A 783 40.12 -2.15 -16.48
N ALA A 784 39.80 -1.43 -15.41
CA ALA A 784 40.45 -0.17 -15.06
C ALA A 784 41.84 -0.37 -14.39
N ARG A 785 42.18 -1.58 -13.94
CA ARG A 785 43.42 -1.86 -13.19
C ARG A 785 44.59 -2.14 -14.14
N THR A 786 45.72 -1.45 -13.92
CA THR A 786 46.91 -1.56 -14.78
C THR A 786 47.51 -2.96 -14.78
N ALA A 787 47.57 -3.63 -13.63
CA ALA A 787 48.08 -5.00 -13.52
C ALA A 787 47.25 -6.01 -14.33
N VAL A 788 45.92 -5.87 -14.34
CA VAL A 788 45.02 -6.71 -15.15
C VAL A 788 45.23 -6.46 -16.64
N ARG A 789 45.28 -5.18 -17.07
CA ARG A 789 45.54 -4.82 -18.48
C ARG A 789 46.86 -5.39 -19.00
N LYS A 790 47.91 -5.41 -18.17
CA LYS A 790 49.19 -6.02 -18.51
C LYS A 790 49.03 -7.52 -18.83
N ARG A 791 48.34 -8.27 -17.97
CA ARG A 791 48.05 -9.71 -18.17
C ARG A 791 47.12 -9.97 -19.36
N MET A 792 46.23 -9.04 -19.67
CA MET A 792 45.42 -9.12 -20.89
C MET A 792 46.23 -8.87 -22.16
N THR A 793 47.21 -7.98 -22.10
CA THR A 793 48.04 -7.58 -23.26
C THR A 793 49.06 -8.65 -23.61
N ASP A 794 49.66 -9.31 -22.61
CA ASP A 794 50.57 -10.44 -22.81
C ASP A 794 49.84 -11.76 -23.09
N GLY A 795 48.51 -11.76 -23.08
CA GLY A 795 47.65 -12.89 -23.40
C GLY A 795 47.49 -13.90 -22.26
N SER A 796 48.12 -13.70 -21.09
CA SER A 796 48.07 -14.63 -19.97
C SER A 796 46.74 -14.62 -19.18
N LEU A 797 45.89 -13.61 -19.43
CA LEU A 797 44.54 -13.49 -18.90
C LEU A 797 43.57 -13.02 -19.99
N VAL A 798 42.65 -13.89 -20.42
CA VAL A 798 41.73 -13.61 -21.53
C VAL A 798 40.30 -13.44 -21.02
N PRO A 799 39.68 -12.25 -21.14
CA PRO A 799 38.28 -12.07 -20.76
C PRO A 799 37.36 -12.73 -21.78
N LEU A 800 36.47 -13.60 -21.32
CA LEU A 800 35.46 -14.27 -22.14
C LEU A 800 34.08 -13.59 -22.08
N GLY A 801 33.89 -12.66 -21.13
CA GLY A 801 32.64 -11.96 -20.91
C GLY A 801 31.58 -12.83 -20.18
N PRO A 802 30.31 -12.40 -20.19
CA PRO A 802 29.22 -13.06 -19.47
C PRO A 802 28.81 -14.39 -20.12
N LEU A 803 28.96 -15.50 -19.40
CA LEU A 803 28.70 -16.86 -19.90
C LEU A 803 28.04 -17.74 -18.83
N GLY A 804 27.40 -18.83 -19.27
CA GLY A 804 26.78 -19.82 -18.40
C GLY A 804 25.37 -19.45 -17.91
N PRO A 805 24.85 -20.19 -16.91
CA PRO A 805 23.51 -19.96 -16.37
C PRO A 805 23.42 -18.64 -15.58
N GLU A 806 22.19 -18.20 -15.34
CA GLU A 806 21.95 -17.13 -14.38
C GLU A 806 22.20 -17.64 -12.96
N VAL A 807 22.92 -16.85 -12.19
CA VAL A 807 23.13 -17.04 -10.76
C VAL A 807 22.40 -15.93 -10.01
N TYR A 808 22.03 -16.19 -8.77
CA TYR A 808 21.49 -15.16 -7.88
C TYR A 808 22.42 -14.96 -6.69
N PRO A 809 22.55 -13.73 -6.21
CA PRO A 809 23.29 -13.41 -5.00
C PRO A 809 22.53 -13.92 -3.77
N THR A 810 23.27 -14.46 -2.82
CA THR A 810 22.78 -14.76 -1.48
C THR A 810 22.84 -13.51 -0.59
N SER A 811 22.44 -13.62 0.68
CA SER A 811 22.50 -12.49 1.63
C SER A 811 23.91 -11.92 1.86
N SER A 812 24.98 -12.58 1.42
CA SER A 812 26.34 -12.03 1.43
C SER A 812 26.66 -11.09 0.25
N VAL A 813 25.72 -10.94 -0.69
CA VAL A 813 25.82 -10.25 -1.99
C VAL A 813 26.80 -10.91 -2.97
N ARG A 814 28.01 -11.25 -2.51
CA ARG A 814 29.11 -11.78 -3.35
C ARG A 814 29.13 -13.29 -3.51
N THR A 815 28.45 -14.03 -2.63
CA THR A 815 28.24 -15.46 -2.82
C THR A 815 27.02 -15.65 -3.69
N VAL A 816 27.22 -16.27 -4.84
CA VAL A 816 26.18 -16.50 -5.84
C VAL A 816 25.96 -17.99 -6.05
N ALA A 817 24.72 -18.38 -6.32
CA ALA A 817 24.35 -19.76 -6.52
C ALA A 817 23.50 -19.93 -7.78
N ASP A 818 23.66 -21.10 -8.41
CA ASP A 818 22.73 -21.66 -9.39
C ASP A 818 22.03 -22.84 -8.69
N PRO A 819 20.69 -22.89 -8.58
CA PRO A 819 20.01 -23.97 -7.86
C PRO A 819 20.16 -25.33 -8.58
N SER A 820 20.62 -25.36 -9.83
CA SER A 820 20.84 -26.58 -10.58
C SER A 820 22.27 -27.12 -10.48
N PHE A 821 23.18 -26.38 -9.84
CA PHE A 821 24.60 -26.69 -9.80
C PHE A 821 25.11 -27.05 -8.40
N GLN A 822 26.09 -27.95 -8.30
CA GLN A 822 26.49 -28.55 -7.02
C GLN A 822 27.33 -27.65 -6.09
N THR A 823 27.97 -26.59 -6.62
CA THR A 823 28.74 -25.63 -5.82
C THR A 823 28.26 -24.20 -6.03
N CYS A 824 28.35 -23.36 -5.00
CA CYS A 824 28.19 -21.92 -5.11
C CYS A 824 29.55 -21.21 -5.14
N TRP A 825 29.57 -20.00 -5.69
CA TRP A 825 30.80 -19.22 -5.89
C TRP A 825 30.82 -18.04 -4.94
N LYS A 826 31.82 -17.98 -4.06
CA LYS A 826 32.09 -16.81 -3.21
C LYS A 826 33.14 -15.94 -3.91
N LEU A 827 32.63 -14.92 -4.59
CA LEU A 827 33.40 -14.08 -5.50
C LEU A 827 34.05 -12.90 -4.76
N PRO A 828 35.21 -12.41 -5.26
CA PRO A 828 35.75 -11.12 -4.85
C PRO A 828 34.88 -9.99 -5.44
N LEU A 829 34.66 -8.96 -4.63
CA LEU A 829 33.89 -7.78 -4.99
C LEU A 829 34.49 -6.55 -4.29
N HIS A 830 35.11 -5.64 -5.05
CA HIS A 830 35.77 -4.44 -4.54
C HIS A 830 34.76 -3.34 -4.15
N VAL A 831 33.78 -3.72 -3.35
CA VAL A 831 32.71 -2.86 -2.81
C VAL A 831 32.75 -2.99 -1.30
N ARG A 832 32.69 -1.86 -0.59
CA ARG A 832 32.65 -1.87 0.87
C ARG A 832 31.24 -2.16 1.33
N ILE A 833 30.99 -3.40 1.75
CA ILE A 833 29.70 -3.84 2.30
C ILE A 833 29.81 -3.82 3.82
N THR A 834 28.98 -3.02 4.47
CA THR A 834 29.05 -2.71 5.91
C THR A 834 30.45 -2.20 6.30
N ASN A 835 31.29 -3.07 6.87
CA ASN A 835 32.60 -2.72 7.42
C ASN A 835 33.80 -3.02 6.51
N PHE A 836 33.64 -3.87 5.49
CA PHE A 836 34.78 -4.41 4.74
C PHE A 836 34.61 -4.28 3.23
N VAL A 837 35.70 -3.96 2.53
CA VAL A 837 35.81 -4.21 1.09
C VAL A 837 35.83 -5.72 0.90
N ARG A 838 34.92 -6.24 0.07
CA ARG A 838 34.64 -7.68 0.00
C ARG A 838 35.51 -8.42 -1.02
N THR A 839 36.83 -8.25 -0.93
CA THR A 839 37.82 -9.08 -1.64
C THR A 839 38.08 -10.41 -0.91
N ASN A 840 38.89 -11.30 -1.48
CA ASN A 840 39.28 -12.58 -0.88
C ASN A 840 40.82 -12.65 -0.71
N PRO A 841 41.38 -12.00 0.33
CA PRO A 841 42.81 -12.04 0.61
C PRO A 841 43.34 -13.46 0.80
N GLU A 842 44.62 -13.69 0.53
CA GLU A 842 45.27 -15.00 0.67
C GLU A 842 45.11 -15.58 2.08
N GLU A 843 45.24 -14.74 3.13
CA GLU A 843 45.03 -15.15 4.52
C GLU A 843 43.62 -15.75 4.74
N HIS A 844 42.60 -15.15 4.14
CA HIS A 844 41.20 -15.58 4.25
C HIS A 844 40.93 -16.86 3.48
N VAL A 845 41.52 -16.99 2.28
CA VAL A 845 41.47 -18.21 1.46
C VAL A 845 42.12 -19.36 2.23
N ARG A 846 43.34 -19.16 2.74
CA ARG A 846 44.08 -20.16 3.50
C ARG A 846 43.33 -20.59 4.76
N ARG A 847 42.76 -19.64 5.51
CA ARG A 847 41.93 -19.95 6.69
C ARG A 847 40.74 -20.83 6.33
N ALA A 848 40.04 -20.52 5.24
CA ALA A 848 38.89 -21.30 4.78
C ALA A 848 39.28 -22.72 4.33
N MET A 849 40.43 -22.88 3.66
CA MET A 849 40.94 -24.20 3.25
C MET A 849 41.38 -25.05 4.44
N ASP A 850 42.15 -24.48 5.36
CA ASP A 850 42.60 -25.17 6.57
C ASP A 850 41.39 -25.61 7.43
N ALA A 851 40.38 -24.74 7.55
CA ALA A 851 39.15 -25.05 8.28
C ALA A 851 38.34 -26.14 7.60
N SER A 852 38.17 -26.06 6.27
CA SER A 852 37.43 -27.07 5.51
C SER A 852 38.11 -28.44 5.57
N THR A 853 39.44 -28.48 5.50
CA THR A 853 40.23 -29.71 5.62
C THR A 853 40.08 -30.35 6.99
N LEU A 854 40.21 -29.54 8.05
CA LEU A 854 40.03 -30.00 9.43
C LEU A 854 38.62 -30.56 9.63
N ILE A 855 37.59 -29.80 9.24
CA ILE A 855 36.19 -30.15 9.48
C ILE A 855 35.76 -31.34 8.63
N ALA A 856 36.23 -31.46 7.38
CA ALA A 856 35.96 -32.62 6.53
C ALA A 856 36.33 -33.93 7.23
N THR A 857 37.45 -33.93 7.95
CA THR A 857 37.95 -35.10 8.70
C THR A 857 37.31 -35.22 10.09
N ALA A 858 37.09 -34.10 10.79
CA ALA A 858 36.58 -34.10 12.16
C ALA A 858 35.08 -34.45 12.23
N ARG A 859 34.29 -34.01 11.25
CA ARG A 859 32.82 -34.12 11.28
C ARG A 859 32.29 -35.55 11.31
N GLU A 860 33.06 -36.54 10.87
CA GLU A 860 32.71 -37.97 10.97
C GLU A 860 32.61 -38.46 12.42
N ARG A 861 33.30 -37.79 13.35
CA ARG A 861 33.26 -38.08 14.78
C ARG A 861 32.09 -37.41 15.49
N TRP A 862 31.51 -36.36 14.90
CA TRP A 862 30.42 -35.60 15.52
C TRP A 862 29.11 -36.40 15.50
N ARG A 863 28.52 -36.65 16.68
CA ARG A 863 27.29 -37.44 16.85
C ARG A 863 26.06 -36.53 16.94
N HIS A 864 25.88 -35.66 15.95
CA HIS A 864 24.78 -34.68 15.90
C HIS A 864 24.02 -34.77 14.56
N PRO A 865 22.98 -35.62 14.45
CA PRO A 865 22.34 -35.91 13.17
C PRO A 865 21.62 -34.72 12.53
N GLY A 866 21.17 -33.74 13.32
CA GLY A 866 20.55 -32.49 12.84
C GLY A 866 21.53 -31.35 12.55
N PHE A 867 22.83 -31.50 12.83
CA PHE A 867 23.83 -30.43 12.68
C PHE A 867 24.71 -30.65 11.44
N ARG A 868 24.86 -29.63 10.60
CA ARG A 868 25.66 -29.69 9.36
C ARG A 868 26.51 -28.43 9.18
N VAL A 869 27.70 -28.61 8.62
CA VAL A 869 28.60 -27.52 8.24
C VAL A 869 28.84 -27.59 6.74
N LEU A 870 28.63 -26.47 6.06
CA LEU A 870 28.91 -26.31 4.63
C LEU A 870 30.37 -25.98 4.43
N LEU A 871 31.05 -26.84 3.70
CA LEU A 871 32.48 -26.72 3.42
C LEU A 871 32.75 -25.96 2.12
N GLU A 872 33.87 -25.27 2.10
CA GLU A 872 34.53 -24.85 0.88
C GLU A 872 35.20 -26.08 0.26
N THR A 873 34.72 -26.46 -0.91
CA THR A 873 35.25 -27.58 -1.72
C THR A 873 36.65 -27.29 -2.25
N GLY A 874 37.05 -26.03 -2.30
CA GLY A 874 38.38 -25.58 -2.72
C GLY A 874 38.38 -24.12 -3.17
N TYR A 875 39.48 -23.70 -3.79
CA TYR A 875 39.64 -22.37 -4.36
C TYR A 875 40.36 -22.38 -5.71
N ARG A 876 40.17 -21.31 -6.48
CA ARG A 876 40.99 -20.98 -7.65
C ARG A 876 41.37 -19.51 -7.61
N SER A 877 42.63 -19.22 -7.90
CA SER A 877 43.23 -17.89 -7.86
C SER A 877 44.33 -17.74 -8.93
N VAL A 878 44.98 -16.58 -8.93
CA VAL A 878 46.14 -16.27 -9.76
C VAL A 878 47.42 -16.16 -8.92
N ARG A 879 48.54 -16.65 -9.44
CA ARG A 879 49.90 -16.52 -8.88
C ARG A 879 50.46 -15.13 -9.15
N ASP A 880 49.80 -14.12 -8.59
CA ASP A 880 50.14 -12.71 -8.73
C ASP A 880 49.68 -11.95 -7.47
N ASP A 881 50.62 -11.54 -6.63
CA ASP A 881 50.34 -10.95 -5.32
C ASP A 881 49.50 -9.66 -5.40
N GLU A 882 49.58 -8.91 -6.51
CA GLU A 882 48.81 -7.68 -6.71
C GLU A 882 47.33 -7.97 -7.07
N LEU A 883 47.08 -9.13 -7.69
CA LEU A 883 45.77 -9.50 -8.24
C LEU A 883 45.05 -10.59 -7.45
N ALA A 884 45.77 -11.41 -6.67
CA ALA A 884 45.23 -12.58 -6.00
C ALA A 884 43.99 -12.25 -5.15
N SER A 885 44.02 -11.18 -4.36
CA SER A 885 42.87 -10.83 -3.49
C SER A 885 41.59 -10.45 -4.27
N GLU A 886 41.73 -9.99 -5.51
CA GLU A 886 40.62 -9.51 -6.35
C GLU A 886 40.15 -10.54 -7.38
N LEU A 887 40.86 -11.66 -7.49
CA LEU A 887 40.57 -12.76 -8.43
C LEU A 887 40.40 -14.11 -7.74
N SER A 888 40.74 -14.25 -6.46
CA SER A 888 40.54 -15.52 -5.71
C SER A 888 39.06 -15.83 -5.53
N VAL A 889 38.63 -17.01 -5.97
CA VAL A 889 37.27 -17.52 -5.79
C VAL A 889 37.28 -18.74 -4.89
N LEU A 890 36.40 -18.75 -3.90
CA LEU A 890 36.12 -19.91 -3.05
C LEU A 890 34.87 -20.64 -3.57
N TYR A 891 34.94 -21.96 -3.71
CA TYR A 891 33.83 -22.80 -4.15
C TYR A 891 33.25 -23.54 -2.96
N ARG A 892 31.97 -23.39 -2.67
CA ARG A 892 31.31 -23.97 -1.48
C ARG A 892 30.21 -24.95 -1.87
N GLU A 893 29.98 -25.96 -1.03
CA GLU A 893 28.83 -26.87 -1.14
C GLU A 893 27.50 -26.08 -1.33
N ASN A 894 26.72 -26.44 -2.34
CA ASN A 894 25.49 -25.72 -2.69
C ASN A 894 24.23 -26.41 -2.15
N LEU A 895 23.65 -25.85 -1.08
CA LEU A 895 22.38 -26.35 -0.54
C LEU A 895 21.17 -26.06 -1.43
N PHE A 896 21.27 -25.09 -2.35
CA PHE A 896 20.16 -24.75 -3.25
C PHE A 896 19.87 -25.85 -4.27
N ALA A 897 20.84 -26.75 -4.52
CA ALA A 897 20.70 -27.87 -5.44
C ALA A 897 20.18 -29.16 -4.80
N ASN A 898 19.91 -29.13 -3.49
CA ASN A 898 19.52 -30.31 -2.74
C ASN A 898 18.00 -30.56 -2.87
N ARG A 899 17.59 -31.74 -3.33
CA ARG A 899 16.17 -32.03 -3.65
C ARG A 899 15.27 -32.38 -2.43
N GLY A 900 15.82 -32.48 -1.23
CA GLY A 900 15.08 -32.88 -0.02
C GLY A 900 14.94 -31.80 1.06
N ASP A 901 15.86 -30.84 1.11
CA ASP A 901 15.94 -29.83 2.16
C ASP A 901 15.69 -28.44 1.60
N THR A 902 14.97 -27.63 2.36
CA THR A 902 14.71 -26.22 2.05
C THR A 902 15.22 -25.31 3.16
N PRO A 903 16.55 -25.19 3.33
CA PRO A 903 17.13 -24.38 4.39
C PRO A 903 16.81 -22.90 4.16
N ARG A 904 16.54 -22.16 5.23
CA ARG A 904 16.25 -20.72 5.19
C ARG A 904 17.25 -19.99 6.07
N VAL A 905 17.88 -18.93 5.57
CA VAL A 905 18.81 -18.13 6.38
C VAL A 905 18.08 -17.52 7.56
N LEU A 906 18.60 -17.75 8.77
CA LEU A 906 17.93 -17.40 10.01
C LEU A 906 17.72 -15.88 10.14
N ALA A 907 18.65 -15.06 9.66
CA ALA A 907 18.51 -13.61 9.64
C ALA A 907 17.18 -13.15 9.02
N SER A 908 16.77 -13.73 7.90
CA SER A 908 15.49 -13.40 7.24
C SER A 908 14.26 -13.87 8.02
N LEU A 909 14.35 -15.00 8.72
CA LEU A 909 13.26 -15.54 9.54
C LEU A 909 13.03 -14.70 10.80
N LEU A 910 14.05 -14.00 11.27
CA LEU A 910 14.02 -13.17 12.48
C LEU A 910 13.70 -11.70 12.20
N GLU A 911 13.70 -11.25 10.95
CA GLU A 911 13.31 -9.89 10.61
C GLU A 911 11.79 -9.70 10.63
N ASP A 912 11.37 -8.49 11.01
CA ASP A 912 9.98 -8.07 10.86
C ASP A 912 9.60 -8.07 9.39
N ARG A 913 8.46 -8.69 9.09
CA ARG A 913 7.91 -8.66 7.75
C ARG A 913 7.16 -7.37 7.49
N MET A 914 7.07 -7.00 6.22
CA MET A 914 6.31 -5.84 5.78
C MET A 914 4.86 -5.90 6.28
N ASN A 915 4.24 -4.73 6.45
CA ASN A 915 2.80 -4.59 6.75
C ASN A 915 2.32 -5.13 8.10
N GLY A 916 3.23 -5.34 9.07
CA GLY A 916 2.89 -5.88 10.39
C GLY A 916 2.69 -7.40 10.40
N ALA A 917 3.08 -8.09 9.33
CA ALA A 917 3.15 -9.53 9.33
C ALA A 917 4.22 -10.02 10.32
N GLU A 918 3.95 -11.16 10.96
CA GLU A 918 4.87 -11.73 11.94
C GLU A 918 6.19 -12.22 11.29
N PRO A 919 7.31 -12.19 12.02
CA PRO A 919 8.57 -12.81 11.60
C PRO A 919 8.39 -14.26 11.17
N GLY A 920 9.13 -14.67 10.14
CA GLY A 920 9.00 -16.01 9.55
C GLY A 920 9.24 -17.15 10.55
N VAL A 921 10.07 -16.95 11.57
CA VAL A 921 10.27 -17.95 12.63
C VAL A 921 8.99 -18.21 13.41
N LEU A 922 8.17 -17.19 13.67
CA LEU A 922 6.91 -17.35 14.41
C LEU A 922 5.88 -18.12 13.59
N ALA A 923 5.83 -17.88 12.28
CA ALA A 923 5.02 -18.70 11.38
C ALA A 923 5.42 -20.18 11.43
N GLN A 924 6.72 -20.49 11.53
CA GLN A 924 7.20 -21.86 11.70
C GLN A 924 6.81 -22.47 13.05
N VAL A 925 6.90 -21.69 14.13
CA VAL A 925 6.43 -22.13 15.46
C VAL A 925 4.93 -22.40 15.43
N ARG A 926 4.11 -21.54 14.80
CA ARG A 926 2.66 -21.74 14.69
C ARG A 926 2.30 -23.01 13.93
N GLU A 927 2.96 -23.23 12.80
CA GLU A 927 2.80 -24.44 12.00
C GLU A 927 3.15 -25.67 12.83
N ALA A 928 4.28 -25.65 13.54
CA ALA A 928 4.74 -26.73 14.41
C ALA A 928 3.73 -27.12 15.49
N VAL A 929 3.07 -26.12 16.08
CA VAL A 929 2.23 -26.30 17.26
C VAL A 929 0.73 -26.33 16.93
N GLY A 930 0.35 -26.11 15.67
CA GLY A 930 -1.05 -26.13 15.20
C GLY A 930 -1.89 -24.93 15.66
N CYS A 931 -1.29 -23.74 15.78
CA CYS A 931 -1.94 -22.55 16.33
C CYS A 931 -1.99 -21.39 15.30
N PRO A 932 -3.04 -21.33 14.45
CA PRO A 932 -3.09 -20.38 13.34
C PRO A 932 -3.33 -18.92 13.76
N GLU A 933 -3.97 -18.68 14.92
CA GLU A 933 -4.36 -17.33 15.37
C GLU A 933 -4.07 -17.10 16.87
N GLY A 934 -3.91 -15.84 17.26
CA GLY A 934 -3.72 -15.43 18.67
C GLY A 934 -2.30 -15.62 19.22
N PRO A 935 -2.04 -15.30 20.51
CA PRO A 935 -0.74 -15.50 21.15
C PRO A 935 -0.35 -16.99 21.21
N ILE A 936 0.91 -17.31 20.90
CA ILE A 936 1.39 -18.70 20.99
C ILE A 936 1.68 -19.03 22.47
N PRO A 937 1.16 -20.14 23.02
CA PRO A 937 1.46 -20.56 24.38
C PRO A 937 2.97 -20.72 24.62
N ILE A 938 3.47 -20.14 25.72
CA ILE A 938 4.90 -20.05 26.00
C ILE A 938 5.58 -21.42 26.17
N ASP A 939 4.85 -22.41 26.68
CA ASP A 939 5.28 -23.80 26.81
C ASP A 939 5.53 -24.46 25.44
N ARG A 940 4.71 -24.12 24.44
CA ARG A 940 4.85 -24.59 23.06
C ARG A 940 6.02 -23.90 22.34
N ILE A 941 6.22 -22.60 22.58
CA ILE A 941 7.44 -21.90 22.14
C ILE A 941 8.68 -22.53 22.78
N ALA A 942 8.62 -22.85 24.08
CA ALA A 942 9.72 -23.48 24.81
C ALA A 942 10.07 -24.88 24.24
N GLU A 943 9.09 -25.68 23.86
CA GLU A 943 9.29 -26.98 23.21
C GLU A 943 9.99 -26.85 21.85
N TRP A 944 9.55 -25.89 21.03
CA TRP A 944 10.21 -25.56 19.77
C TRP A 944 11.65 -25.10 19.99
N LEU A 945 11.88 -24.23 20.98
CA LEU A 945 13.20 -23.72 21.33
C LEU A 945 14.13 -24.85 21.80
N ARG A 946 13.67 -25.81 22.61
CA ARG A 946 14.49 -26.98 23.00
C ARG A 946 14.92 -27.80 21.79
N SER A 947 13.99 -28.06 20.88
CA SER A 947 14.27 -28.79 19.63
C SER A 947 15.30 -28.05 18.77
N TYR A 948 15.19 -26.71 18.70
CA TYR A 948 16.16 -25.86 18.01
C TYR A 948 17.55 -25.92 18.66
N LEU A 949 17.64 -25.82 19.98
CA LEU A 949 18.90 -25.82 20.73
C LEU A 949 19.66 -27.16 20.60
N ALA A 950 18.92 -28.27 20.56
CA ALA A 950 19.48 -29.63 20.41
C ALA A 950 20.22 -29.81 19.07
N ILE A 951 19.79 -29.12 18.01
CA ILE A 951 20.43 -29.18 16.68
C ILE A 951 21.41 -28.03 16.41
N SER A 952 21.46 -27.00 17.27
CA SER A 952 22.28 -25.80 17.07
C SER A 952 23.29 -25.59 18.20
N LEU A 953 22.88 -25.02 19.34
CA LEU A 953 23.73 -24.63 20.46
C LEU A 953 24.55 -25.81 21.00
N VAL A 954 23.90 -26.95 21.27
CA VAL A 954 24.55 -28.11 21.89
C VAL A 954 25.65 -28.69 20.98
N PRO A 955 25.40 -28.94 19.68
CA PRO A 955 26.44 -29.33 18.74
C PRO A 955 27.59 -28.32 18.64
N LEU A 956 27.31 -27.01 18.58
CA LEU A 956 28.35 -25.97 18.48
C LEU A 956 29.31 -25.98 19.67
N LEU A 957 28.78 -26.13 20.89
CA LEU A 957 29.61 -26.23 22.10
C LEU A 957 30.37 -27.56 22.15
N SER A 958 29.75 -28.66 21.73
CA SER A 958 30.38 -29.99 21.70
C SER A 958 31.56 -30.04 20.72
N VAL A 959 31.41 -29.43 19.55
CA VAL A 959 32.48 -29.32 18.54
C VAL A 959 33.65 -28.47 19.05
N PHE A 960 33.38 -27.37 19.75
CA PHE A 960 34.44 -26.57 20.36
C PHE A 960 35.16 -27.31 21.48
N ALA A 961 34.42 -28.01 22.35
CA ALA A 961 35.00 -28.77 23.45
C ALA A 961 35.91 -29.91 22.96
N SER A 962 35.51 -30.60 21.87
CA SER A 962 36.19 -31.80 21.37
C SER A 962 37.33 -31.51 20.38
N ASP A 963 37.10 -30.65 19.39
CA ASP A 963 38.07 -30.39 18.32
C ASP A 963 38.59 -28.93 18.34
N GLY A 964 38.19 -28.11 19.31
CA GLY A 964 38.62 -26.71 19.42
C GLY A 964 38.04 -25.78 18.35
N VAL A 965 37.11 -26.26 17.52
CA VAL A 965 36.55 -25.54 16.38
C VAL A 965 35.46 -24.58 16.82
N SER A 966 35.67 -23.29 16.56
CA SER A 966 34.74 -22.19 16.80
C SER A 966 34.23 -21.65 15.46
N LEU A 967 32.96 -21.92 15.17
CA LEU A 967 32.29 -21.51 13.93
C LEU A 967 31.64 -20.13 14.09
N GLU A 968 31.67 -19.31 13.03
CA GLU A 968 31.00 -18.00 12.99
C GLU A 968 29.48 -18.15 12.73
N ALA A 969 28.80 -18.87 13.63
CA ALA A 969 27.39 -19.27 13.52
C ALA A 969 26.41 -18.16 13.96
N HIS A 970 26.59 -16.94 13.45
CA HIS A 970 25.61 -15.85 13.61
C HIS A 970 24.41 -16.01 12.66
N THR A 971 23.37 -15.19 12.80
CA THR A 971 22.07 -15.38 12.11
C THR A 971 22.15 -15.38 10.57
N GLN A 972 23.08 -14.65 9.96
CA GLN A 972 23.29 -14.69 8.49
C GLN A 972 24.08 -15.91 7.99
N ASN A 973 24.87 -16.56 8.85
CA ASN A 973 25.66 -17.76 8.53
C ASN A 973 25.00 -19.05 9.05
N SER A 974 23.79 -18.92 9.60
CA SER A 974 22.96 -19.99 10.12
C SER A 974 21.77 -20.20 9.21
N LEU A 975 21.52 -21.43 8.77
CA LEU A 975 20.31 -21.78 8.02
C LEU A 975 19.52 -22.87 8.74
N LEU A 976 18.20 -22.74 8.70
CA LEU A 976 17.27 -23.66 9.34
C LEU A 976 16.39 -24.33 8.30
N HIS A 977 16.35 -25.66 8.32
CA HIS A 977 15.33 -26.43 7.62
C HIS A 977 14.33 -27.00 8.64
N THR A 978 13.05 -26.88 8.29
CA THR A 978 11.92 -27.30 9.09
C THR A 978 11.05 -28.30 8.34
N GLU A 979 10.45 -29.24 9.07
CA GLU A 979 9.43 -30.17 8.57
C GLU A 979 8.17 -29.99 9.42
N GLY A 980 7.06 -29.59 8.80
CA GLY A 980 5.83 -29.22 9.52
C GLY A 980 6.07 -28.15 10.60
N GLY A 981 6.91 -27.16 10.32
CA GLY A 981 7.32 -26.10 11.25
C GLY A 981 8.38 -26.48 12.30
N TRP A 982 8.64 -27.77 12.55
CA TRP A 982 9.62 -28.20 13.56
C TRP A 982 11.06 -28.12 13.03
N PRO A 983 12.05 -27.68 13.85
CA PRO A 983 13.44 -27.58 13.43
C PRO A 983 14.05 -28.99 13.31
N VAL A 984 14.48 -29.38 12.11
CA VAL A 984 15.02 -30.72 11.82
C VAL A 984 16.50 -30.69 11.48
N ARG A 985 16.94 -29.69 10.70
CA ARG A 985 18.36 -29.54 10.32
C ARG A 985 18.82 -28.09 10.45
N TYR A 986 20.01 -27.93 11.03
CA TYR A 986 20.69 -26.67 11.21
C TYR A 986 22.03 -26.70 10.47
N TYR A 987 22.23 -25.69 9.63
CA TYR A 987 23.40 -25.55 8.77
C TYR A 987 24.20 -24.33 9.18
N VAL A 988 25.52 -24.50 9.30
CA VAL A 988 26.47 -23.39 9.44
C VAL A 988 27.31 -23.28 8.18
N ARG A 989 27.55 -22.05 7.73
CA ARG A 989 28.41 -21.76 6.58
C ARG A 989 29.50 -20.76 6.94
N ASP A 990 30.42 -20.59 6.00
CA ASP A 990 31.47 -19.58 5.99
C ASP A 990 32.72 -19.87 6.83
N MET A 991 33.66 -20.62 6.24
CA MET A 991 34.88 -21.00 6.94
C MET A 991 35.95 -19.90 6.97
N GLU A 992 35.75 -18.79 6.24
CA GLU A 992 36.61 -17.59 6.35
C GLU A 992 36.58 -16.98 7.75
N GLY A 993 35.48 -17.16 8.48
CA GLY A 993 35.28 -16.66 9.84
C GLY A 993 35.64 -17.64 10.95
N ALA A 994 35.96 -18.89 10.61
CA ALA A 994 36.23 -19.95 11.59
C ALA A 994 37.52 -19.67 12.38
N SER A 995 37.55 -20.14 13.62
CA SER A 995 38.72 -20.09 14.49
C SER A 995 38.92 -21.42 15.20
N VAL A 996 40.16 -21.83 15.44
CA VAL A 996 40.49 -23.09 16.12
C VAL A 996 41.42 -22.81 17.29
N SER A 997 41.08 -23.36 18.45
CA SER A 997 41.91 -23.28 19.65
C SER A 997 43.19 -24.10 19.49
N ARG A 998 44.35 -23.43 19.62
CA ARG A 998 45.67 -24.08 19.68
C ARG A 998 45.81 -25.07 20.83
N ALA A 999 45.09 -24.83 21.94
CA ALA A 999 45.16 -25.68 23.12
C ALA A 999 44.38 -26.99 22.94
N ARG A 1000 43.37 -26.98 22.06
CA ARG A 1000 42.43 -28.09 21.88
C ARG A 1000 42.62 -28.87 20.57
N CYS A 1001 43.33 -28.30 19.58
CA CYS A 1001 43.53 -28.93 18.28
C CYS A 1001 45.00 -28.92 17.85
N THR A 1002 45.55 -30.11 17.56
CA THR A 1002 46.93 -30.28 17.05
C THR A 1002 46.99 -30.65 15.56
N ALA A 1003 45.84 -30.86 14.92
CA ALA A 1003 45.74 -31.30 13.53
C ALA A 1003 45.96 -30.16 12.50
N VAL A 1004 45.97 -28.91 12.94
CA VAL A 1004 46.17 -27.73 12.09
C VAL A 1004 47.65 -27.31 12.10
N PRO A 1005 48.25 -26.95 10.95
CA PRO A 1005 49.64 -26.51 10.89
C PRO A 1005 49.91 -25.27 11.78
N PRO A 1006 51.05 -25.20 12.53
CA PRO A 1006 51.33 -24.12 13.48
C PRO A 1006 51.30 -22.68 12.89
N GLY A 1007 51.56 -22.53 11.60
CA GLY A 1007 51.53 -21.24 10.89
C GLY A 1007 50.19 -20.90 10.22
N SER A 1008 49.12 -21.66 10.49
CA SER A 1008 47.82 -21.43 9.90
C SER A 1008 47.12 -20.18 10.48
N PRO A 1009 46.50 -19.32 9.65
CA PRO A 1009 45.67 -18.21 10.12
C PRO A 1009 44.36 -18.64 10.78
N LEU A 1010 44.09 -19.95 10.84
CA LEU A 1010 42.98 -20.56 11.56
C LEU A 1010 43.25 -20.70 13.07
N LEU A 1011 44.52 -20.72 13.50
CA LEU A 1011 44.91 -21.02 14.88
C LEU A 1011 44.91 -19.78 15.78
N TYR A 1012 44.04 -19.79 16.79
CA TYR A 1012 43.89 -18.76 17.81
C TYR A 1012 44.20 -19.29 19.21
N ASP A 1013 44.44 -18.37 20.14
CA ASP A 1013 44.47 -18.71 21.56
C ASP A 1013 43.08 -19.20 22.01
N ASP A 1014 43.04 -20.12 22.98
CA ASP A 1014 41.80 -20.77 23.44
C ASP A 1014 40.74 -19.73 23.85
N SER A 1015 41.18 -18.70 24.58
CA SER A 1015 40.32 -17.61 25.06
C SER A 1015 39.74 -16.77 23.93
N GLU A 1016 40.47 -16.55 22.83
CA GLU A 1016 39.97 -15.80 21.67
C GLU A 1016 39.00 -16.64 20.85
N ALA A 1017 39.33 -17.90 20.57
CA ALA A 1017 38.43 -18.81 19.85
C ALA A 1017 37.11 -18.99 20.62
N TRP A 1018 37.19 -19.11 21.94
CA TRP A 1018 36.04 -19.18 22.83
C TRP A 1018 35.25 -17.86 22.88
N LEU A 1019 35.92 -16.71 22.95
CA LEU A 1019 35.27 -15.39 22.91
C LEU A 1019 34.46 -15.20 21.63
N ARG A 1020 35.02 -15.60 20.47
CA ARG A 1020 34.32 -15.55 19.17
C ARG A 1020 33.08 -16.43 19.16
N LEU A 1021 33.18 -17.65 19.71
CA LEU A 1021 32.04 -18.58 19.78
C LEU A 1021 30.91 -18.01 20.65
N ARG A 1022 31.25 -17.52 21.86
CA ARG A 1022 30.29 -16.92 22.78
C ARG A 1022 29.56 -15.73 22.16
N TYR A 1023 30.29 -14.84 21.50
CA TYR A 1023 29.69 -13.70 20.84
C TYR A 1023 28.77 -14.12 19.69
N ASN A 1024 29.25 -14.97 18.78
CA ASN A 1024 28.49 -15.31 17.58
C ASN A 1024 27.22 -16.11 17.89
N VAL A 1025 27.32 -17.08 18.81
CA VAL A 1025 26.23 -18.02 19.11
C VAL A 1025 25.32 -17.50 20.23
N ILE A 1026 25.88 -17.03 21.35
CA ILE A 1026 25.05 -16.64 22.50
C ILE A 1026 24.55 -15.21 22.34
N THR A 1027 25.47 -14.26 22.17
CA THR A 1027 25.13 -12.83 22.15
C THR A 1027 24.38 -12.43 20.88
N ASN A 1028 24.91 -12.77 19.70
CA ASN A 1028 24.37 -12.29 18.43
C ASN A 1028 23.20 -13.15 17.95
N HIS A 1029 23.38 -14.47 17.93
CA HIS A 1029 22.36 -15.39 17.44
C HIS A 1029 21.23 -15.62 18.44
N LEU A 1030 21.50 -16.24 19.60
CA LEU A 1030 20.43 -16.54 20.56
C LEU A 1030 19.81 -15.26 21.14
N GLY A 1031 20.60 -14.20 21.31
CA GLY A 1031 20.10 -12.88 21.68
C GLY A 1031 18.95 -12.39 20.80
N GLN A 1032 19.08 -12.50 19.48
CA GLN A 1032 18.04 -12.12 18.53
C GLN A 1032 16.89 -13.14 18.48
N LEU A 1033 17.19 -14.44 18.43
CA LEU A 1033 16.16 -15.49 18.35
C LEU A 1033 15.23 -15.46 19.56
N VAL A 1034 15.80 -15.44 20.77
CA VAL A 1034 15.04 -15.47 22.02
C VAL A 1034 14.22 -14.19 22.18
N HIS A 1035 14.74 -13.04 21.75
CA HIS A 1035 13.97 -11.80 21.66
C HIS A 1035 12.73 -11.93 20.76
N VAL A 1036 12.89 -12.44 19.52
CA VAL A 1036 11.78 -12.58 18.56
C VAL A 1036 10.74 -13.58 19.04
N LEU A 1037 11.15 -14.70 19.64
CA LEU A 1037 10.23 -15.65 20.27
C LEU A 1037 9.54 -15.04 21.50
N GLY A 1038 10.30 -14.31 22.32
CA GLY A 1038 9.84 -13.72 23.57
C GLY A 1038 8.79 -12.63 23.39
N ARG A 1039 8.78 -11.90 22.26
CA ARG A 1039 7.73 -10.91 21.96
C ARG A 1039 6.40 -11.54 21.54
N ALA A 1040 6.40 -12.79 21.06
CA ALA A 1040 5.17 -13.49 20.66
C ALA A 1040 4.39 -14.09 21.83
N GLY A 1041 5.08 -14.41 22.94
CA GLY A 1041 4.53 -15.04 24.15
C GLY A 1041 4.82 -14.30 25.46
N THR A 1042 5.30 -13.05 25.39
CA THR A 1042 5.55 -12.08 26.48
C THR A 1042 6.45 -12.50 27.66
N ALA A 1043 7.35 -13.47 27.50
CA ALA A 1043 8.29 -13.84 28.57
C ALA A 1043 9.69 -14.28 28.12
N GLU A 1044 10.51 -13.34 27.59
CA GLU A 1044 11.94 -13.58 27.28
C GLU A 1044 12.73 -14.24 28.43
N PRO A 1045 12.56 -13.84 29.72
CA PRO A 1045 13.25 -14.50 30.83
C PRO A 1045 12.96 -16.00 30.96
N GLN A 1046 11.73 -16.43 30.63
CA GLN A 1046 11.36 -17.84 30.66
C GLN A 1046 12.05 -18.62 29.55
N LEU A 1047 12.20 -18.03 28.36
CA LEU A 1047 12.93 -18.65 27.26
C LEU A 1047 14.43 -18.74 27.55
N TRP A 1048 15.03 -17.74 28.20
CA TRP A 1048 16.42 -17.84 28.68
C TRP A 1048 16.61 -18.94 29.74
N ARG A 1049 15.58 -19.23 30.57
CA ARG A 1049 15.58 -20.41 31.45
C ARG A 1049 15.64 -21.72 30.65
N VAL A 1050 14.91 -21.82 29.54
CA VAL A 1050 14.98 -22.99 28.65
C VAL A 1050 16.38 -23.18 28.07
N VAL A 1051 17.04 -22.08 27.68
CA VAL A 1051 18.44 -22.12 27.23
C VAL A 1051 19.37 -22.64 28.35
N ARG A 1052 19.19 -22.14 29.58
CA ARG A 1052 19.95 -22.59 30.77
C ARG A 1052 19.73 -24.08 31.07
N GLU A 1053 18.49 -24.54 31.02
CA GLU A 1053 18.13 -25.95 31.23
C GLU A 1053 18.82 -26.84 30.19
N SER A 1054 18.78 -26.44 28.92
CA SER A 1054 19.42 -27.17 27.81
C SER A 1054 20.94 -27.23 27.97
N LEU A 1055 21.57 -26.12 28.38
CA LEU A 1055 23.01 -26.09 28.68
C LEU A 1055 23.39 -27.08 29.79
N ARG A 1056 22.62 -27.14 30.89
CA ARG A 1056 22.90 -28.06 32.01
C ARG A 1056 22.69 -29.53 31.65
N ALA A 1057 21.72 -29.81 30.79
CA ALA A 1057 21.34 -31.17 30.45
C ALA A 1057 22.24 -31.80 29.38
N GLU A 1058 22.61 -31.03 28.36
CA GLU A 1058 23.15 -31.60 27.11
C GLU A 1058 24.49 -31.01 26.66
N ALA A 1059 24.91 -29.84 27.16
CA ALA A 1059 26.17 -29.22 26.74
C ALA A 1059 27.38 -29.74 27.54
N PRO A 1060 28.62 -29.61 27.01
CA PRO A 1060 29.83 -29.96 27.75
C PRO A 1060 29.92 -29.20 29.09
N PRO A 1061 30.07 -29.89 30.25
CA PRO A 1061 29.94 -29.26 31.57
C PRO A 1061 30.86 -28.06 31.80
N GLU A 1062 32.13 -28.15 31.38
CA GLU A 1062 33.11 -27.07 31.56
C GLU A 1062 32.67 -25.75 30.87
N LEU A 1063 32.17 -25.85 29.64
CA LEU A 1063 31.71 -24.68 28.88
C LEU A 1063 30.35 -24.17 29.39
N ALA A 1064 29.46 -25.08 29.78
CA ALA A 1064 28.17 -24.74 30.35
C ALA A 1064 28.34 -23.98 31.68
N ASP A 1065 29.17 -24.49 32.59
CA ASP A 1065 29.43 -23.87 33.89
C ASP A 1065 30.04 -22.47 33.73
N GLU A 1066 30.97 -22.28 32.80
CA GLU A 1066 31.52 -20.95 32.52
C GLU A 1066 30.45 -19.98 32.01
N LEU A 1067 29.60 -20.40 31.06
CA LEU A 1067 28.51 -19.58 30.53
C LEU A 1067 27.46 -19.21 31.60
N LEU A 1068 27.19 -20.12 32.54
CA LEU A 1068 26.20 -19.91 33.59
C LEU A 1068 26.74 -19.08 34.76
N ALA A 1069 28.06 -19.12 35.01
CA ALA A 1069 28.71 -18.38 36.08
C ALA A 1069 29.16 -16.97 35.66
N ALA A 1070 29.42 -16.74 34.37
CA ALA A 1070 29.91 -15.44 33.88
C ALA A 1070 28.83 -14.35 34.04
N PRO A 1071 29.10 -13.22 34.73
CA PRO A 1071 28.12 -12.14 34.91
C PRO A 1071 27.83 -11.38 33.62
N THR A 1072 28.74 -11.45 32.65
CA THR A 1072 28.66 -10.72 31.38
C THR A 1072 29.01 -11.60 30.19
N LEU A 1073 28.49 -11.23 29.02
CA LEU A 1073 28.83 -11.82 27.72
C LEU A 1073 29.57 -10.80 26.85
N PRO A 1074 30.46 -11.25 25.93
CA PRO A 1074 31.10 -10.35 24.97
C PRO A 1074 30.10 -9.91 23.88
N ALA A 1075 30.12 -8.63 23.52
CA ALA A 1075 29.40 -8.07 22.39
C ALA A 1075 30.30 -7.18 21.53
N LYS A 1076 30.29 -7.34 20.19
CA LYS A 1076 31.04 -6.45 19.29
C LYS A 1076 30.51 -5.01 19.38
N ALA A 1077 31.43 -4.05 19.54
CA ALA A 1077 31.14 -2.62 19.52
C ALA A 1077 31.07 -2.08 18.09
N ASN A 1078 30.02 -2.48 17.36
CA ASN A 1078 29.87 -2.18 15.94
C ASN A 1078 29.71 -0.68 15.65
N LEU A 1079 28.99 0.07 16.49
CA LEU A 1079 28.77 1.50 16.29
C LEU A 1079 30.05 2.29 16.53
N PHE A 1080 30.71 2.07 17.67
CA PHE A 1080 31.95 2.74 18.04
C PHE A 1080 33.11 2.35 17.12
N GLY A 1081 33.23 1.06 16.78
CA GLY A 1081 34.26 0.56 15.87
C GLY A 1081 34.10 1.15 14.45
N TRP A 1082 32.87 1.25 13.95
CA TRP A 1082 32.57 1.93 12.69
C TRP A 1082 32.89 3.41 12.74
N PHE A 1083 32.39 4.11 13.76
CA PHE A 1083 32.55 5.57 13.95
C PHE A 1083 34.02 5.99 14.06
N THR A 1084 34.85 5.19 14.76
CA THR A 1084 36.28 5.49 14.96
C THR A 1084 37.20 4.91 13.89
N GLY A 1085 36.65 4.29 12.83
CA GLY A 1085 37.44 3.70 11.73
C GLY A 1085 38.26 2.46 12.12
N ARG A 1086 37.93 1.79 13.24
CA ARG A 1086 38.62 0.60 13.76
C ARG A 1086 37.95 -0.72 13.35
N GLN A 1087 37.29 -0.70 12.19
CA GLN A 1087 36.40 -1.76 11.71
C GLN A 1087 37.14 -3.10 11.51
N GLU A 1088 38.42 -3.06 11.18
CA GLU A 1088 39.26 -4.25 10.94
C GLU A 1088 39.75 -4.94 12.23
N ARG A 1089 39.61 -4.30 13.40
CA ARG A 1089 40.01 -4.86 14.69
C ARG A 1089 38.81 -4.84 15.64
N PRO A 1090 38.01 -5.93 15.67
CA PRO A 1090 36.76 -5.93 16.43
C PRO A 1090 37.03 -5.71 17.92
N HIS A 1091 36.42 -4.66 18.46
CA HIS A 1091 36.40 -4.39 19.89
C HIS A 1091 35.16 -5.02 20.52
N TYR A 1092 35.32 -5.61 21.71
CA TYR A 1092 34.23 -6.25 22.44
C TYR A 1092 33.97 -5.51 23.75
N VAL A 1093 32.69 -5.27 24.03
CA VAL A 1093 32.20 -4.69 25.29
C VAL A 1093 31.45 -5.76 26.09
N PRO A 1094 31.52 -5.74 27.44
CA PRO A 1094 30.75 -6.64 28.28
C PRO A 1094 29.28 -6.21 28.35
N ILE A 1095 28.35 -7.13 28.11
CA ILE A 1095 26.91 -6.92 28.31
C ILE A 1095 26.37 -7.84 29.40
N PRO A 1096 25.26 -7.52 30.09
CA PRO A 1096 24.67 -8.43 31.08
C PRO A 1096 24.38 -9.81 30.48
N ASN A 1097 24.75 -10.87 31.20
CA ASN A 1097 24.50 -12.23 30.77
C ASN A 1097 23.09 -12.69 31.19
N PRO A 1098 22.14 -12.91 30.27
CA PRO A 1098 20.79 -13.39 30.61
C PRO A 1098 20.78 -14.83 31.18
N LEU A 1099 21.87 -15.59 31.01
CA LEU A 1099 22.01 -16.93 31.56
C LEU A 1099 22.41 -16.93 33.05
N CYS A 1100 23.00 -15.83 33.54
CA CYS A 1100 23.55 -15.71 34.89
C CYS A 1100 22.46 -15.34 35.92
N GLY A 1101 22.41 -16.06 37.04
CA GLY A 1101 21.48 -15.82 38.17
C GLY A 1101 20.30 -16.81 38.27
N GLY A 1102 20.08 -17.39 39.46
CA GLY A 1102 18.95 -18.29 39.74
C GLY A 1102 17.59 -17.58 39.76
N ASP A 1103 16.51 -18.34 39.60
CA ASP A 1103 15.10 -17.89 39.50
C ASP A 1103 14.76 -16.71 40.43
N ARG A 1104 14.86 -15.48 39.92
CA ARG A 1104 14.37 -14.26 40.56
C ARG A 1104 13.54 -13.46 39.57
#